data_AF-A0A7N5KAW9-F1
#
_entry.id   AF-A0A7N5KAW9-F1
#
_cell.length_a   1.000
_cell.length_b   1.000
_cell.length_c   1.000
_cell.angle_alpha   90.00
_cell.angle_beta   90.00
_cell.angle_gamma   90.00
#
_symmetry.space_group_name_H-M   'P 1'
#
loop_
_entity.id
_entity.type
_entity.pdbx_description
1 polymer ?
#
loop_
_entity_poly.entity_id
_entity_poly.type
_entity_poly.pdbx_seq_one_letter_code
_entity_poly.pdbx_strand_id
1 'polypeptide(L)'
;MGGLEKKKYERGSATNYITRNKARKKLQLSLADFRRLCILKGIYPHEPKHKKKVNKGSTAARTFYLLKDIKFLLHEPIVNKFREYKVFVRKLRKAYGKSEWNTVERLKDNKPNYKLDHIVKERYPTFIDALRDLDDALSMCFLFSTFPRTGKCHVHTIQLCRRLSVEFLHYVIAARALRKVFLSIKGIYYQAEVLGQPIVWITPYAFSHDHPTDVDYRVMATFTEFYTTLLGFVNFRLYQSLNLHYPPKKLAALGASLTRMVVPVEEEAEVDEFPADGETTAQEEDRRKELEAQEKHKKLFEGLKFFLNREVPREALAFVIRSFGGDVSWDRSLCIGATYDVTDSCITHQIVDRPGQQTSVIGRYYVQPQWVFDCVNARLLLPVADYFPGVQLPPHLSPFVSEKEGDYIPPEKLKLLALQRGEHPGNMDESEEEDEEEADDGDGDGDEGGENEEEEEEDAEAGSEKEEEARLTALEEQRMEGKKPRVMEGTVKLEDKQRLAQEEENEAKRLAIMMMKKREKYLYNKIMFGKRRKIREVSEMPLPQKKRWVSMAKGLVLGALFTSFLLLLYSYAAPPLHAGLASTRTPEGTAPCSPAPGESEALAPANRSAGGCQPRRDIVFMKTHKTASSTLLNILFRFGQKHGLKFAFPNGRNDFDYPAFFARSLVQDYRPGACFNIICNHMRFHYDEVRGLVPPNATFITVLRAPARLFESSFHYFGSVVPFTWKLSGRDKLAEFLQDPDRYYDPNGYNAHYLRNLLFFDLGYDSGLDPGDPQVQEHILEVERRFHLVLLQEYFDESLVLLKDLLCWELEDVLYFKLNARRASAVPRLSGELYRRATAWNVLDARLYRHFNASFWRKVEAFGRERMAREVAALRRANERMRRICIDGGRAVDATAIQDSAMQPWQPLGAKSILGYNLKKSIGQRHAQLCRRMLTPEIQYLMDLGVNLWVTKLWKLIRDFLRW
;
A
#
# COMPACT_ATOMS: atom_id res chain seq x y z
N MET A 1 -49.33 -2.53 50.22
CA MET A 1 -49.69 -2.02 48.88
C MET A 1 -49.00 -2.87 47.81
N GLY A 2 -49.75 -3.62 46.99
CA GLY A 2 -49.17 -4.48 45.94
C GLY A 2 -48.98 -3.73 44.62
N GLY A 3 -47.74 -3.42 44.25
CA GLY A 3 -47.44 -2.81 42.94
C GLY A 3 -47.36 -3.86 41.82
N LEU A 4 -48.09 -3.64 40.71
CA LEU A 4 -48.14 -4.52 39.54
C LEU A 4 -46.76 -5.04 39.09
N GLU A 5 -46.69 -6.30 38.67
CA GLU A 5 -45.45 -6.92 38.19
C GLU A 5 -44.84 -6.16 37.00
N LYS A 6 -43.58 -5.76 37.15
CA LYS A 6 -42.86 -4.96 36.16
C LYS A 6 -42.22 -5.88 35.12
N LYS A 7 -42.68 -5.76 33.86
CA LYS A 7 -42.19 -6.56 32.72
C LYS A 7 -40.66 -6.51 32.59
N LYS A 8 -40.07 -7.68 32.32
CA LYS A 8 -38.62 -7.85 32.22
C LYS A 8 -38.05 -6.98 31.08
N TYR A 9 -36.93 -6.31 31.36
CA TYR A 9 -36.21 -5.38 30.47
C TYR A 9 -36.86 -3.99 30.23
N GLU A 10 -37.87 -3.59 31.00
CA GLU A 10 -38.50 -2.25 30.87
C GLU A 10 -37.96 -1.20 31.87
N ARG A 11 -37.01 -1.54 32.75
CA ARG A 11 -36.33 -0.61 33.68
C ARG A 11 -34.84 -0.96 33.89
N GLY A 12 -34.09 -0.01 34.46
CA GLY A 12 -32.67 -0.15 34.81
C GLY A 12 -31.75 -0.15 33.60
N SER A 13 -30.58 -0.82 33.68
CA SER A 13 -29.56 -0.81 32.63
C SER A 13 -30.10 -1.16 31.22
N ALA A 14 -31.18 -1.94 31.12
CA ALA A 14 -31.79 -2.32 29.84
C ALA A 14 -32.46 -1.15 29.08
N THR A 15 -32.87 -0.08 29.78
CA THR A 15 -33.41 1.15 29.16
C THR A 15 -32.36 2.19 28.85
N ASN A 16 -31.21 2.16 29.53
CA ASN A 16 -30.19 3.22 29.45
C ASN A 16 -29.37 3.16 28.14
N TYR A 17 -29.35 2.00 27.46
CA TYR A 17 -28.54 1.77 26.26
C TYR A 17 -29.40 1.39 25.04
N ILE A 18 -28.96 1.81 23.86
CA ILE A 18 -29.60 1.52 22.58
C ILE A 18 -28.57 0.96 21.59
N THR A 19 -28.91 -0.13 20.89
CA THR A 19 -28.01 -0.72 19.88
C THR A 19 -27.90 0.19 18.66
N ARG A 20 -26.72 0.23 18.02
CA ARG A 20 -26.46 1.02 16.79
C ARG A 20 -27.57 0.94 15.72
N ASN A 21 -28.09 -0.26 15.47
CA ASN A 21 -29.15 -0.48 14.48
C ASN A 21 -30.52 0.11 14.89
N LYS A 22 -30.81 0.20 16.19
CA LYS A 22 -32.00 0.89 16.71
C LYS A 22 -31.81 2.41 16.71
N ALA A 23 -30.65 2.90 17.14
CA ALA A 23 -30.32 4.33 17.12
C ALA A 23 -30.44 4.92 15.71
N ARG A 24 -29.79 4.27 14.72
CA ARG A 24 -29.89 4.64 13.30
C ARG A 24 -31.34 4.67 12.79
N LYS A 25 -32.17 3.68 13.17
CA LYS A 25 -33.60 3.65 12.81
C LYS A 25 -34.38 4.80 13.46
N LYS A 26 -34.12 5.13 14.73
CA LYS A 26 -34.80 6.21 15.46
C LYS A 26 -34.51 7.59 14.86
N LEU A 27 -33.26 7.85 14.47
CA LEU A 27 -32.84 9.12 13.83
C LEU A 27 -33.20 9.19 12.33
N GLN A 28 -33.62 8.07 11.72
CA GLN A 28 -33.93 7.93 10.30
C GLN A 28 -32.73 8.24 9.35
N LEU A 29 -31.50 7.98 9.81
CA LEU A 29 -30.26 8.24 9.06
C LEU A 29 -29.70 6.98 8.37
N SER A 30 -28.81 7.18 7.39
CA SER A 30 -27.98 6.10 6.85
C SER A 30 -26.90 5.69 7.86
N LEU A 31 -26.18 4.59 7.61
CA LEU A 31 -25.07 4.21 8.49
C LEU A 31 -23.89 5.19 8.38
N ALA A 32 -23.68 5.81 7.22
CA ALA A 32 -22.62 6.79 7.01
C ALA A 32 -22.95 8.12 7.71
N ASP A 33 -24.13 8.68 7.48
CA ASP A 33 -24.54 9.93 8.13
C ASP A 33 -24.68 9.77 9.66
N PHE A 34 -25.11 8.60 10.15
CA PHE A 34 -25.10 8.31 11.59
C PHE A 34 -23.68 8.29 12.17
N ARG A 35 -22.70 7.66 11.49
CA ARG A 35 -21.29 7.70 11.90
C ARG A 35 -20.76 9.14 11.92
N ARG A 36 -20.97 9.90 10.85
CA ARG A 36 -20.55 11.32 10.75
C ARG A 36 -21.14 12.15 11.88
N LEU A 37 -22.43 12.02 12.15
CA LEU A 37 -23.10 12.75 13.23
C LEU A 37 -22.53 12.42 14.62
N CYS A 38 -22.23 11.14 14.88
CA CYS A 38 -21.60 10.72 16.14
C CYS A 38 -20.18 11.28 16.29
N ILE A 39 -19.40 11.32 15.21
CA ILE A 39 -18.04 11.90 15.19
C ILE A 39 -18.11 13.40 15.48
N LEU A 40 -18.93 14.14 14.74
CA LEU A 40 -19.07 15.60 14.90
C LEU A 40 -19.49 15.98 16.32
N LYS A 41 -20.46 15.29 16.92
CA LYS A 41 -20.97 15.58 18.28
C LYS A 41 -20.22 14.86 19.42
N GLY A 42 -19.09 14.18 19.14
CA GLY A 42 -18.31 13.48 20.18
C GLY A 42 -19.06 12.34 20.90
N ILE A 43 -19.92 11.59 20.20
CA ILE A 43 -20.76 10.53 20.79
C ILE A 43 -20.16 9.16 20.51
N TYR A 44 -19.53 8.59 21.54
CA TYR A 44 -18.79 7.33 21.48
C TYR A 44 -19.68 6.11 21.76
N PRO A 45 -19.30 4.91 21.28
CA PRO A 45 -19.95 3.68 21.66
C PRO A 45 -19.56 3.27 23.10
N HIS A 46 -20.53 2.89 23.92
CA HIS A 46 -20.29 2.48 25.30
C HIS A 46 -20.49 0.97 25.49
N GLU A 47 -19.67 0.36 26.35
CA GLU A 47 -19.83 -1.02 26.78
C GLU A 47 -20.65 -1.12 28.09
N PRO A 48 -21.81 -1.80 28.11
CA PRO A 48 -22.64 -1.89 29.32
C PRO A 48 -22.13 -2.98 30.29
N LYS A 49 -21.91 -2.60 31.56
CA LYS A 49 -21.49 -3.50 32.67
C LYS A 49 -22.24 -4.86 32.69
N HIS A 50 -23.53 -4.87 32.37
CA HIS A 50 -24.36 -6.09 32.28
C HIS A 50 -24.84 -6.39 30.85
N LYS A 51 -23.91 -6.75 29.95
CA LYS A 51 -24.16 -7.07 28.52
C LYS A 51 -25.42 -7.92 28.28
N LYS A 52 -25.59 -9.04 29.03
CA LYS A 52 -26.76 -9.94 28.96
C LYS A 52 -28.09 -9.22 29.24
N LYS A 53 -28.15 -8.36 30.27
CA LYS A 53 -29.36 -7.63 30.70
C LYS A 53 -29.79 -6.59 29.66
N VAL A 54 -28.83 -5.87 29.07
CA VAL A 54 -29.09 -4.88 28.02
C VAL A 54 -29.52 -5.52 26.70
N ASN A 55 -28.89 -6.65 26.34
CA ASN A 55 -29.11 -7.33 25.07
C ASN A 55 -30.29 -8.34 25.10
N LYS A 56 -31.23 -8.17 26.03
CA LYS A 56 -32.40 -9.04 26.28
C LYS A 56 -32.04 -10.54 26.32
N GLY A 57 -31.02 -10.89 27.08
CA GLY A 57 -30.53 -12.27 27.30
C GLY A 57 -29.40 -12.72 26.36
N SER A 58 -29.17 -12.04 25.23
CA SER A 58 -28.15 -12.46 24.25
C SER A 58 -26.73 -12.04 24.65
N THR A 59 -25.76 -12.94 24.46
CA THR A 59 -24.31 -12.65 24.62
C THR A 59 -23.64 -12.10 23.35
N ALA A 60 -24.37 -11.94 22.24
CA ALA A 60 -23.78 -11.52 20.97
C ALA A 60 -23.17 -10.11 21.02
N ALA A 61 -21.92 -9.98 20.58
CA ALA A 61 -21.19 -8.71 20.49
C ALA A 61 -21.95 -7.68 19.65
N ARG A 62 -22.23 -6.52 20.24
CA ARG A 62 -23.03 -5.44 19.64
C ARG A 62 -22.57 -4.09 20.15
N THR A 63 -22.47 -3.11 19.26
CA THR A 63 -22.22 -1.71 19.62
C THR A 63 -23.48 -1.09 20.25
N PHE A 64 -23.33 -0.55 21.46
CA PHE A 64 -24.36 0.23 22.17
C PHE A 64 -23.95 1.71 22.27
N TYR A 65 -24.94 2.57 22.39
CA TYR A 65 -24.82 4.01 22.71
C TYR A 65 -25.79 4.30 23.88
N LEU A 66 -25.64 5.40 24.62
CA LEU A 66 -26.62 5.72 25.66
C LEU A 66 -27.88 6.28 25.02
N LEU A 67 -29.04 6.00 25.62
CA LEU A 67 -30.31 6.48 25.11
C LEU A 67 -30.46 8.01 25.28
N LYS A 68 -29.69 8.63 26.19
CA LYS A 68 -29.66 10.09 26.39
C LYS A 68 -29.02 10.79 25.17
N ASP A 69 -27.84 10.35 24.72
CA ASP A 69 -27.13 10.95 23.58
C ASP A 69 -27.93 10.78 22.28
N ILE A 70 -28.60 9.64 22.10
CA ILE A 70 -29.49 9.40 20.95
C ILE A 70 -30.84 10.15 21.06
N LYS A 71 -31.22 10.68 22.24
CA LYS A 71 -32.27 11.71 22.34
C LYS A 71 -31.71 13.08 21.95
N PHE A 72 -30.55 13.48 22.45
CA PHE A 72 -29.89 14.76 22.13
C PHE A 72 -29.68 14.92 20.61
N LEU A 73 -29.15 13.90 19.94
CA LEU A 73 -29.01 13.84 18.48
C LEU A 73 -30.32 13.96 17.67
N LEU A 74 -31.50 13.82 18.30
CA LEU A 74 -32.78 13.98 17.59
C LEU A 74 -33.08 15.45 17.27
N HIS A 75 -32.54 16.38 18.07
CA HIS A 75 -32.79 17.82 17.98
C HIS A 75 -31.65 18.58 17.25
N GLU A 76 -30.57 17.90 16.87
CA GLU A 76 -29.40 18.47 16.21
C GLU A 76 -29.73 19.00 14.79
N PRO A 77 -29.56 20.31 14.49
CA PRO A 77 -29.93 20.90 13.20
C PRO A 77 -29.21 20.29 11.99
N ILE A 78 -27.98 19.75 12.15
CA ILE A 78 -27.28 19.05 11.05
C ILE A 78 -28.07 17.83 10.52
N VAL A 79 -28.92 17.20 11.35
CA VAL A 79 -29.81 16.11 10.90
C VAL A 79 -30.76 16.57 9.79
N ASN A 80 -31.24 17.82 9.85
CA ASN A 80 -32.07 18.39 8.79
C ASN A 80 -31.25 18.75 7.55
N LYS A 81 -30.03 19.26 7.70
CA LYS A 81 -29.12 19.51 6.57
C LYS A 81 -28.73 18.21 5.83
N PHE A 82 -28.59 17.08 6.53
CA PHE A 82 -28.43 15.76 5.90
C PHE A 82 -29.70 15.27 5.17
N ARG A 83 -30.91 15.76 5.52
CA ARG A 83 -32.16 15.49 4.79
C ARG A 83 -32.26 16.38 3.55
N GLU A 84 -31.99 17.68 3.69
CA GLU A 84 -31.90 18.65 2.58
C GLU A 84 -30.91 18.18 1.50
N TYR A 85 -29.71 17.75 1.88
CA TYR A 85 -28.70 17.24 0.94
C TYR A 85 -29.20 16.02 0.14
N LYS A 86 -29.99 15.13 0.74
CA LYS A 86 -30.60 14.00 0.03
C LYS A 86 -31.72 14.43 -0.92
N VAL A 87 -32.47 15.48 -0.58
CA VAL A 87 -33.46 16.09 -1.49
C VAL A 87 -32.76 16.78 -2.66
N PHE A 88 -31.66 17.51 -2.40
CA PHE A 88 -30.79 18.09 -3.42
C PHE A 88 -30.25 17.02 -4.38
N VAL A 89 -29.63 15.95 -3.89
CA VAL A 89 -29.12 14.85 -4.73
C VAL A 89 -30.23 14.19 -5.57
N ARG A 90 -31.46 14.07 -5.04
CA ARG A 90 -32.62 13.59 -5.81
C ARG A 90 -33.03 14.58 -6.91
N LYS A 91 -33.12 15.88 -6.61
CA LYS A 91 -33.41 16.95 -7.59
C LYS A 91 -32.34 16.97 -8.70
N LEU A 92 -31.07 16.94 -8.33
CA LEU A 92 -29.92 16.95 -9.23
C LEU A 92 -29.95 15.73 -10.18
N ARG A 93 -30.18 14.52 -9.65
CA ARG A 93 -30.34 13.31 -10.48
C ARG A 93 -31.54 13.39 -11.43
N LYS A 94 -32.66 14.00 -11.01
CA LYS A 94 -33.84 14.20 -11.87
C LYS A 94 -33.55 15.19 -13.01
N ALA A 95 -32.79 16.26 -12.75
CA ALA A 95 -32.38 17.23 -13.77
C ALA A 95 -31.37 16.63 -14.77
N TYR A 96 -30.35 15.90 -14.28
CA TYR A 96 -29.42 15.15 -15.13
C TYR A 96 -30.12 14.10 -16.00
N GLY A 97 -31.03 13.30 -15.42
CA GLY A 97 -31.80 12.28 -16.16
C GLY A 97 -32.82 12.84 -17.16
N LYS A 98 -32.93 14.17 -17.27
CA LYS A 98 -33.70 14.90 -18.27
C LYS A 98 -32.84 15.77 -19.20
N SER A 99 -31.52 15.83 -18.99
CA SER A 99 -30.62 16.79 -19.66
C SER A 99 -30.98 18.28 -19.43
N GLU A 100 -31.60 18.63 -18.31
CA GLU A 100 -31.91 20.04 -17.96
C GLU A 100 -30.65 20.77 -17.42
N TRP A 101 -29.68 21.09 -18.29
CA TRP A 101 -28.37 21.61 -17.89
C TRP A 101 -28.42 22.89 -17.03
N ASN A 102 -29.20 23.89 -17.41
CA ASN A 102 -29.34 25.14 -16.64
C ASN A 102 -29.95 24.89 -15.24
N THR A 103 -30.84 23.89 -15.11
CA THR A 103 -31.37 23.44 -13.80
C THR A 103 -30.30 22.71 -13.00
N VAL A 104 -29.45 21.89 -13.65
CA VAL A 104 -28.32 21.20 -13.02
C VAL A 104 -27.32 22.21 -12.43
N GLU A 105 -26.99 23.28 -13.16
CA GLU A 105 -26.04 24.30 -12.69
C GLU A 105 -26.60 25.11 -11.52
N ARG A 106 -27.79 25.72 -11.69
CA ARG A 106 -28.47 26.43 -10.59
C ARG A 106 -28.65 25.56 -9.34
N LEU A 107 -28.81 24.24 -9.47
CA LEU A 107 -28.82 23.31 -8.34
C LEU A 107 -27.43 23.10 -7.71
N LYS A 108 -26.35 22.99 -8.51
CA LYS A 108 -24.96 22.89 -7.99
C LYS A 108 -24.60 24.11 -7.15
N ASP A 109 -24.97 25.30 -7.60
CA ASP A 109 -24.68 26.57 -6.90
C ASP A 109 -25.46 26.63 -5.58
N ASN A 110 -26.74 26.27 -5.62
CA ASN A 110 -27.62 26.16 -4.45
C ASN A 110 -27.43 24.84 -3.67
N LYS A 111 -26.21 24.30 -3.63
CA LYS A 111 -25.86 23.10 -2.86
C LYS A 111 -26.02 23.38 -1.35
N PRO A 112 -26.86 22.62 -0.62
CA PRO A 112 -27.00 22.80 0.82
C PRO A 112 -25.73 22.33 1.55
N ASN A 113 -25.00 23.29 2.11
CA ASN A 113 -23.91 23.05 3.06
C ASN A 113 -24.42 23.28 4.50
N TYR A 114 -23.69 22.78 5.50
CA TYR A 114 -23.90 23.11 6.91
C TYR A 114 -22.61 23.69 7.48
N LYS A 115 -22.71 24.25 8.68
CA LYS A 115 -21.59 24.73 9.49
C LYS A 115 -21.41 23.86 10.73
N LEU A 116 -20.25 23.94 11.37
CA LEU A 116 -19.92 23.25 12.62
C LEU A 116 -19.74 24.21 13.81
N ASP A 117 -19.86 25.52 13.55
CA ASP A 117 -19.60 26.64 14.46
C ASP A 117 -20.30 26.49 15.83
N HIS A 118 -21.53 25.98 15.85
CA HIS A 118 -22.28 25.71 17.09
C HIS A 118 -21.74 24.47 17.82
N ILE A 119 -21.41 23.41 17.10
CA ILE A 119 -20.88 22.16 17.69
C ILE A 119 -19.52 22.38 18.34
N VAL A 120 -18.63 23.19 17.74
CA VAL A 120 -17.34 23.55 18.34
C VAL A 120 -17.56 24.23 19.69
N LYS A 121 -18.45 25.23 19.75
CA LYS A 121 -18.78 25.96 21.00
C LYS A 121 -19.56 25.15 22.02
N GLU A 122 -20.38 24.19 21.60
CA GLU A 122 -21.07 23.25 22.49
C GLU A 122 -20.13 22.20 23.09
N ARG A 123 -19.10 21.78 22.35
CA ARG A 123 -18.10 20.80 22.83
C ARG A 123 -17.01 21.44 23.69
N TYR A 124 -16.63 22.68 23.38
CA TYR A 124 -15.61 23.44 24.10
C TYR A 124 -16.21 24.78 24.58
N PRO A 125 -16.81 24.81 25.77
CA PRO A 125 -17.42 26.03 26.32
C PRO A 125 -16.36 27.09 26.67
N THR A 126 -15.18 26.66 27.14
CA THR A 126 -14.03 27.55 27.40
C THR A 126 -12.97 27.41 26.31
N PHE A 127 -12.09 28.41 26.21
CA PHE A 127 -10.96 28.36 25.28
C PHE A 127 -9.89 27.34 25.70
N ILE A 128 -9.70 27.15 27.01
CA ILE A 128 -8.71 26.20 27.55
C ILE A 128 -9.10 24.76 27.23
N ASP A 129 -10.39 24.42 27.26
CA ASP A 129 -10.87 23.09 26.85
C ASP A 129 -10.58 22.81 25.36
N ALA A 130 -10.60 23.85 24.51
CA ALA A 130 -10.26 23.73 23.10
C ALA A 130 -8.74 23.58 22.84
N LEU A 131 -7.89 24.09 23.74
CA LEU A 131 -6.43 23.90 23.68
C LEU A 131 -6.03 22.50 24.15
N ARG A 132 -6.67 21.95 25.18
CA ARG A 132 -6.40 20.60 25.71
C ARG A 132 -6.66 19.47 24.71
N ASP A 133 -7.63 19.66 23.81
CA ASP A 133 -8.00 18.70 22.76
C ASP A 133 -7.24 18.94 21.43
N LEU A 134 -6.26 19.87 21.39
CA LEU A 134 -5.66 20.37 20.15
C LEU A 134 -4.57 19.44 19.56
N ASP A 135 -3.90 18.62 20.37
CA ASP A 135 -2.83 17.68 19.99
C ASP A 135 -3.24 16.74 18.84
N ASP A 136 -4.41 16.10 19.00
CA ASP A 136 -5.06 15.22 18.01
C ASP A 136 -5.42 16.01 16.73
N ALA A 137 -5.91 17.24 16.90
CA ALA A 137 -6.39 18.09 15.82
C ALA A 137 -5.23 18.58 14.93
N LEU A 138 -4.11 18.99 15.54
CA LEU A 138 -2.88 19.38 14.86
C LEU A 138 -2.27 18.18 14.14
N SER A 139 -2.05 17.07 14.85
CA SER A 139 -1.44 15.86 14.30
C SER A 139 -2.22 15.32 13.08
N MET A 140 -3.55 15.34 13.13
CA MET A 140 -4.40 14.99 11.99
C MET A 140 -4.35 16.01 10.84
N CYS A 141 -4.29 17.31 11.14
CA CYS A 141 -4.13 18.35 10.10
C CYS A 141 -2.76 18.25 9.40
N PHE A 142 -1.68 18.02 10.15
CA PHE A 142 -0.34 17.80 9.58
C PHE A 142 -0.30 16.53 8.72
N LEU A 143 -0.90 15.42 9.16
CA LEU A 143 -1.02 14.21 8.35
C LEU A 143 -1.81 14.44 7.05
N PHE A 144 -2.98 15.09 7.12
CA PHE A 144 -3.74 15.44 5.91
C PHE A 144 -3.05 16.47 5.01
N SER A 145 -2.08 17.22 5.55
CA SER A 145 -1.28 18.16 4.77
C SER A 145 -0.34 17.45 3.79
N THR A 146 0.29 16.33 4.18
CA THR A 146 1.26 15.62 3.32
C THR A 146 0.61 14.82 2.20
N PHE A 147 -0.66 14.44 2.34
CA PHE A 147 -1.35 13.61 1.35
C PHE A 147 -1.35 14.24 -0.08
N PRO A 148 -0.92 13.50 -1.12
CA PRO A 148 -1.07 13.91 -2.51
C PRO A 148 -2.54 14.00 -2.92
N ARG A 149 -2.80 14.71 -4.04
CA ARG A 149 -4.15 15.02 -4.56
C ARG A 149 -4.84 13.81 -5.20
N THR A 150 -5.10 12.76 -4.42
CA THR A 150 -5.80 11.55 -4.88
C THR A 150 -7.32 11.68 -4.80
N GLY A 151 -8.06 10.96 -5.64
CA GLY A 151 -9.52 10.97 -5.65
C GLY A 151 -10.21 10.39 -4.39
N LYS A 152 -9.44 9.91 -3.40
CA LYS A 152 -9.97 9.44 -2.10
C LYS A 152 -10.30 10.59 -1.14
N CYS A 153 -9.57 11.71 -1.24
CA CYS A 153 -9.62 12.83 -0.29
C CYS A 153 -10.03 14.12 -1.01
N HIS A 154 -10.77 15.00 -0.32
CA HIS A 154 -11.16 16.28 -0.91
C HIS A 154 -9.97 17.26 -0.94
N VAL A 155 -9.56 17.67 -2.14
CA VAL A 155 -8.41 18.58 -2.35
C VAL A 155 -8.55 19.88 -1.54
N HIS A 156 -9.78 20.41 -1.41
CA HIS A 156 -10.07 21.58 -0.59
C HIS A 156 -9.74 21.36 0.90
N THR A 157 -10.02 20.18 1.45
CA THR A 157 -9.67 19.83 2.84
C THR A 157 -8.15 19.76 3.02
N ILE A 158 -7.42 19.17 2.07
CA ILE A 158 -5.94 19.13 2.09
C ILE A 158 -5.35 20.55 2.05
N GLN A 159 -5.88 21.42 1.18
CA GLN A 159 -5.47 22.83 1.10
C GLN A 159 -5.77 23.60 2.40
N LEU A 160 -6.93 23.37 3.01
CA LEU A 160 -7.31 23.98 4.28
C LEU A 160 -6.41 23.50 5.44
N CYS A 161 -6.10 22.21 5.51
CA CYS A 161 -5.17 21.66 6.51
C CYS A 161 -3.78 22.27 6.38
N ARG A 162 -3.23 22.33 5.16
CA ARG A 162 -1.93 23.00 4.88
C ARG A 162 -1.94 24.45 5.37
N ARG A 163 -2.99 25.21 5.05
CA ARG A 163 -3.10 26.61 5.46
C ARG A 163 -3.19 26.76 6.99
N LEU A 164 -4.12 26.05 7.64
CA LEU A 164 -4.33 26.17 9.09
C LEU A 164 -3.12 25.70 9.92
N SER A 165 -2.40 24.68 9.43
CA SER A 165 -1.17 24.21 10.08
C SER A 165 -0.04 25.23 9.98
N VAL A 166 0.12 25.88 8.81
CA VAL A 166 1.12 26.97 8.64
C VAL A 166 0.72 28.20 9.47
N GLU A 167 -0.56 28.57 9.53
CA GLU A 167 -1.05 29.62 10.44
C GLU A 167 -0.70 29.32 11.91
N PHE A 168 -0.86 28.08 12.37
CA PHE A 168 -0.47 27.69 13.72
C PHE A 168 1.05 27.76 13.96
N LEU A 169 1.87 27.27 13.03
CA LEU A 169 3.34 27.39 13.12
C LEU A 169 3.80 28.87 13.14
N HIS A 170 3.17 29.73 12.34
CA HIS A 170 3.44 31.18 12.36
C HIS A 170 3.06 31.83 13.71
N TYR A 171 1.98 31.38 14.36
CA TYR A 171 1.66 31.81 15.73
C TYR A 171 2.73 31.36 16.73
N VAL A 172 3.16 30.08 16.70
CA VAL A 172 4.18 29.55 17.63
C VAL A 172 5.53 30.26 17.48
N ILE A 173 5.92 30.61 16.24
CA ILE A 173 7.08 31.47 15.97
C ILE A 173 6.88 32.86 16.59
N ALA A 174 5.74 33.52 16.32
CA ALA A 174 5.49 34.88 16.77
C ALA A 174 5.38 35.01 18.30
N ALA A 175 4.91 33.97 18.98
CA ALA A 175 4.81 33.88 20.44
C ALA A 175 6.09 33.37 21.13
N ARG A 176 7.10 32.90 20.37
CA ARG A 176 8.27 32.15 20.89
C ARG A 176 7.86 31.03 21.88
N ALA A 177 6.80 30.30 21.51
CA ALA A 177 6.09 29.38 22.38
C ALA A 177 6.65 27.94 22.38
N LEU A 178 7.63 27.63 21.52
CA LEU A 178 8.23 26.30 21.43
C LEU A 178 9.04 25.95 22.70
N ARG A 179 9.07 24.67 23.10
CA ARG A 179 9.71 24.20 24.35
C ARG A 179 10.53 22.91 24.23
N LYS A 180 10.09 21.93 23.44
CA LYS A 180 10.80 20.66 23.20
C LYS A 180 10.65 20.21 21.75
N VAL A 181 11.66 19.54 21.21
CA VAL A 181 11.64 18.97 19.85
C VAL A 181 12.27 17.58 19.87
N PHE A 182 11.67 16.59 19.21
CA PHE A 182 12.24 15.24 19.15
C PHE A 182 12.04 14.58 17.79
N LEU A 183 13.14 14.11 17.20
CA LEU A 183 13.14 13.44 15.90
C LEU A 183 12.98 11.93 16.11
N SER A 184 11.88 11.38 15.59
CA SER A 184 11.58 9.94 15.64
C SER A 184 11.45 9.36 14.23
N ILE A 185 11.53 8.04 14.10
CA ILE A 185 11.27 7.32 12.84
C ILE A 185 9.86 7.62 12.30
N LYS A 186 8.90 7.96 13.17
CA LYS A 186 7.51 8.29 12.79
C LYS A 186 7.33 9.70 12.22
N GLY A 187 8.26 10.61 12.49
CA GLY A 187 8.09 12.05 12.29
C GLY A 187 8.74 12.86 13.42
N ILE A 188 8.56 14.17 13.38
CA ILE A 188 9.10 15.11 14.36
C ILE A 188 8.00 15.46 15.36
N TYR A 189 8.28 15.28 16.64
CA TYR A 189 7.42 15.71 17.74
C TYR A 189 7.83 17.12 18.18
N TYR A 190 6.83 17.98 18.38
CA TYR A 190 7.00 19.33 18.92
C TYR A 190 6.12 19.51 20.15
N GLN A 191 6.65 20.18 21.18
CA GLN A 191 5.87 20.72 22.29
C GLN A 191 5.97 22.23 22.28
N ALA A 192 4.82 22.90 22.27
CA ALA A 192 4.71 24.34 22.54
C ALA A 192 3.80 24.60 23.74
N GLU A 193 4.02 25.73 24.40
CA GLU A 193 3.29 26.17 25.58
C GLU A 193 2.41 27.36 25.21
N VAL A 194 1.09 27.19 25.30
CA VAL A 194 0.10 28.17 24.85
C VAL A 194 -0.87 28.46 25.99
N LEU A 195 -0.84 29.67 26.52
CA LEU A 195 -1.64 30.09 27.69
C LEU A 195 -1.53 29.13 28.89
N GLY A 196 -0.31 28.70 29.21
CA GLY A 196 -0.02 27.76 30.30
C GLY A 196 -0.52 26.33 30.06
N GLN A 197 -0.92 25.96 28.83
CA GLN A 197 -1.19 24.57 28.45
C GLN A 197 -0.08 24.05 27.53
N PRO A 198 0.56 22.91 27.86
CA PRO A 198 1.48 22.24 26.95
C PRO A 198 0.68 21.51 25.86
N ILE A 199 1.03 21.78 24.60
CA ILE A 199 0.39 21.21 23.40
C ILE A 199 1.46 20.42 22.65
N VAL A 200 1.22 19.13 22.40
CA VAL A 200 2.17 18.20 21.78
C VAL A 200 1.61 17.63 20.49
N TRP A 201 2.30 17.84 19.36
CA TRP A 201 1.87 17.29 18.07
C TRP A 201 3.01 16.64 17.31
N ILE A 202 2.66 15.70 16.42
CA ILE A 202 3.60 15.10 15.48
C ILE A 202 3.40 15.68 14.07
N THR A 203 4.50 16.11 13.46
CA THR A 203 4.58 16.44 12.04
C THR A 203 5.29 15.29 11.32
N PRO A 204 4.62 14.53 10.42
CA PRO A 204 5.28 13.49 9.64
C PRO A 204 6.24 14.09 8.62
N TYR A 205 7.31 13.36 8.28
CA TYR A 205 8.25 13.78 7.24
C TYR A 205 7.56 13.95 5.89
N ALA A 206 8.10 14.84 5.05
CA ALA A 206 7.53 15.26 3.76
C ALA A 206 7.70 14.21 2.63
N PHE A 207 7.55 12.92 2.94
CA PHE A 207 7.66 11.82 1.98
C PHE A 207 6.31 11.51 1.30
N SER A 208 6.37 10.93 0.10
CA SER A 208 5.20 10.44 -0.62
C SER A 208 4.72 9.11 -0.02
N HIS A 209 3.73 9.19 0.87
CA HIS A 209 3.17 8.02 1.54
C HIS A 209 2.14 7.28 0.67
N ASP A 210 2.31 5.96 0.55
CA ASP A 210 1.29 5.08 -0.03
C ASP A 210 0.01 5.09 0.83
N HIS A 211 -1.15 4.89 0.19
CA HIS A 211 -2.46 4.96 0.85
C HIS A 211 -3.01 3.54 1.11
N PRO A 212 -2.72 2.92 2.27
CA PRO A 212 -3.18 1.56 2.57
C PRO A 212 -4.72 1.46 2.52
N THR A 213 -5.22 0.28 2.17
CA THR A 213 -6.63 0.06 1.77
C THR A 213 -7.56 -0.40 2.88
N ASP A 214 -7.02 -0.66 4.06
CA ASP A 214 -7.71 -1.02 5.30
C ASP A 214 -8.29 0.21 6.04
N VAL A 215 -7.62 1.35 5.96
CA VAL A 215 -8.03 2.61 6.59
C VAL A 215 -9.30 3.21 5.95
N ASP A 216 -10.32 3.50 6.75
CA ASP A 216 -11.54 4.20 6.30
C ASP A 216 -11.32 5.73 6.27
N TYR A 217 -10.69 6.22 5.19
CA TYR A 217 -10.47 7.65 4.93
C TYR A 217 -11.74 8.50 5.03
N ARG A 218 -12.94 7.91 4.90
CA ARG A 218 -14.21 8.64 5.03
C ARG A 218 -14.53 8.96 6.49
N VAL A 219 -14.06 8.14 7.44
CA VAL A 219 -14.11 8.42 8.88
C VAL A 219 -13.09 9.51 9.21
N MET A 220 -11.83 9.34 8.79
CA MET A 220 -10.76 10.33 9.02
C MET A 220 -11.11 11.71 8.45
N ALA A 221 -11.69 11.77 7.24
CA ALA A 221 -12.13 13.04 6.65
C ALA A 221 -13.22 13.75 7.47
N THR A 222 -14.07 13.01 8.21
CA THR A 222 -15.08 13.62 9.08
C THR A 222 -14.55 14.08 10.44
N PHE A 223 -13.44 13.49 10.92
CA PHE A 223 -12.66 14.07 12.02
C PHE A 223 -11.94 15.35 11.56
N THR A 224 -11.25 15.29 10.42
CA THR A 224 -10.51 16.42 9.82
C THR A 224 -11.44 17.60 9.49
N GLU A 225 -12.67 17.33 9.04
CA GLU A 225 -13.72 18.35 8.86
C GLU A 225 -14.03 19.11 10.17
N PHE A 226 -14.12 18.40 11.31
CA PHE A 226 -14.29 19.02 12.62
C PHE A 226 -13.02 19.76 13.07
N TYR A 227 -11.86 19.11 13.01
CA TYR A 227 -10.58 19.67 13.46
C TYR A 227 -10.16 20.92 12.67
N THR A 228 -10.42 21.00 11.37
CA THR A 228 -10.20 22.24 10.60
C THR A 228 -11.11 23.38 11.03
N THR A 229 -12.35 23.11 11.48
CA THR A 229 -13.18 24.17 12.07
C THR A 229 -12.73 24.56 13.48
N LEU A 230 -12.32 23.60 14.32
CA LEU A 230 -11.74 23.87 15.65
C LEU A 230 -10.48 24.74 15.54
N LEU A 231 -9.48 24.29 14.76
CA LEU A 231 -8.21 24.99 14.55
C LEU A 231 -8.43 26.37 13.89
N GLY A 232 -9.47 26.53 13.07
CA GLY A 232 -9.87 27.83 12.51
C GLY A 232 -10.38 28.84 13.55
N PHE A 233 -11.08 28.38 14.61
CA PHE A 233 -11.46 29.22 15.75
C PHE A 233 -10.29 29.47 16.71
N VAL A 234 -9.44 28.45 16.93
CA VAL A 234 -8.25 28.56 17.78
C VAL A 234 -7.26 29.56 17.17
N ASN A 235 -6.85 29.40 15.91
CA ASN A 235 -5.97 30.34 15.22
C ASN A 235 -6.53 31.77 15.24
N PHE A 236 -7.84 31.97 15.04
CA PHE A 236 -8.46 33.30 15.14
C PHE A 236 -8.23 33.94 16.52
N ARG A 237 -8.48 33.21 17.61
CA ARG A 237 -8.32 33.72 18.97
C ARG A 237 -6.85 33.93 19.35
N LEU A 238 -5.96 33.02 18.92
CA LEU A 238 -4.52 33.09 19.17
C LEU A 238 -3.84 34.26 18.42
N TYR A 239 -4.26 34.54 17.18
CA TYR A 239 -3.82 35.75 16.46
C TYR A 239 -4.37 37.02 17.11
N GLN A 240 -5.62 37.00 17.59
CA GLN A 240 -6.20 38.14 18.31
C GLN A 240 -5.42 38.44 19.60
N SER A 241 -4.96 37.44 20.36
CA SER A 241 -4.16 37.64 21.58
C SER A 241 -2.71 38.08 21.34
N LEU A 242 -2.27 38.23 20.08
CA LEU A 242 -0.99 38.85 19.70
C LEU A 242 -1.17 40.15 18.89
N ASN A 243 -2.40 40.68 18.83
CA ASN A 243 -2.77 41.84 18.00
C ASN A 243 -2.38 41.68 16.52
N LEU A 244 -2.51 40.46 15.98
CA LEU A 244 -2.20 40.10 14.60
C LEU A 244 -3.47 39.98 13.75
N HIS A 245 -3.42 40.48 12.51
CA HIS A 245 -4.56 40.40 11.58
C HIS A 245 -4.83 38.95 11.13
N TYR A 246 -5.95 38.37 11.58
CA TYR A 246 -6.46 37.10 11.06
C TYR A 246 -7.62 37.29 10.06
N PRO A 247 -7.64 36.59 8.92
CA PRO A 247 -6.59 35.70 8.42
C PRO A 247 -5.38 36.50 7.88
N PRO A 248 -4.15 36.00 8.04
CA PRO A 248 -2.95 36.67 7.55
C PRO A 248 -2.90 36.74 6.02
N LYS A 249 -2.50 37.90 5.50
CA LYS A 249 -2.48 38.19 4.05
C LYS A 249 -1.17 37.65 3.44
N LYS A 250 -1.28 36.59 2.62
CA LYS A 250 -0.19 35.89 1.89
C LYS A 250 0.80 35.07 2.74
N LEU A 251 0.32 34.03 3.42
CA LEU A 251 1.19 32.94 3.89
C LEU A 251 1.61 32.03 2.71
N ALA A 252 2.74 32.37 2.08
CA ALA A 252 3.34 31.57 1.01
C ALA A 252 4.43 30.61 1.51
N ALA A 253 5.16 30.97 2.58
CA ALA A 253 6.22 30.18 3.20
C ALA A 253 6.52 30.68 4.62
N LEU A 254 7.19 29.83 5.43
CA LEU A 254 7.73 30.14 6.77
C LEU A 254 8.86 31.20 6.78
N GLY A 255 9.10 31.89 5.65
CA GLY A 255 10.06 32.97 5.49
C GLY A 255 9.47 34.39 5.52
N ALA A 256 8.14 34.54 5.56
CA ALA A 256 7.49 35.85 5.55
C ALA A 256 7.23 36.38 6.97
N SER A 257 7.75 37.57 7.28
CA SER A 257 7.41 38.31 8.50
C SER A 257 5.94 38.77 8.50
N LEU A 258 5.33 38.87 9.68
CA LEU A 258 3.90 39.15 9.84
C LEU A 258 3.62 40.65 10.04
N THR A 259 2.60 41.16 9.37
CA THR A 259 2.08 42.51 9.59
C THR A 259 1.27 42.56 10.89
N ARG A 260 1.79 43.24 11.92
CA ARG A 260 1.04 43.59 13.14
C ARG A 260 -0.10 44.56 12.80
N MET A 261 -1.20 44.53 13.56
CA MET A 261 -2.18 45.62 13.52
C MET A 261 -1.63 46.82 14.28
N VAL A 262 -1.69 48.01 13.69
CA VAL A 262 -1.48 49.26 14.45
C VAL A 262 -2.79 49.59 15.15
N VAL A 263 -2.88 49.14 16.40
CA VAL A 263 -3.80 49.67 17.41
C VAL A 263 -3.00 50.69 18.23
N PRO A 264 -3.58 51.80 18.73
CA PRO A 264 -2.92 52.61 19.75
C PRO A 264 -2.48 51.74 20.92
N VAL A 265 -1.38 52.11 21.58
CA VAL A 265 -1.03 51.52 22.87
C VAL A 265 -2.00 52.11 23.89
N GLU A 266 -3.11 51.41 24.12
CA GLU A 266 -3.69 51.36 25.47
C GLU A 266 -2.60 50.74 26.35
N GLU A 267 -2.34 51.36 27.50
CA GLU A 267 -1.19 51.08 28.35
C GLU A 267 -1.14 49.60 28.72
N GLU A 268 0.06 49.01 28.78
CA GLU A 268 0.23 47.66 29.33
C GLU A 268 -0.19 47.73 30.79
N ALA A 269 -1.40 47.24 31.09
CA ALA A 269 -1.92 47.22 32.44
C ALA A 269 -0.93 46.45 33.33
N GLU A 270 -0.36 47.16 34.31
CA GLU A 270 0.47 46.54 35.34
C GLU A 270 -0.30 45.36 35.92
N VAL A 271 0.34 44.19 35.94
CA VAL A 271 -0.25 42.99 36.53
C VAL A 271 -0.26 43.21 38.04
N ASP A 272 -1.40 43.68 38.54
CA ASP A 272 -1.66 43.93 39.95
C ASP A 272 -1.34 42.65 40.75
N GLU A 273 -0.16 42.61 41.38
CA GLU A 273 0.37 41.46 42.14
C GLU A 273 -0.43 41.32 43.45
N PHE A 274 -1.66 40.82 43.34
CA PHE A 274 -2.40 40.28 44.47
C PHE A 274 -1.61 39.12 45.08
N PRO A 275 -1.12 39.23 46.34
CA PRO A 275 -0.46 38.13 46.99
C PRO A 275 -1.44 36.98 47.17
N ALA A 276 -1.06 35.77 46.77
CA ALA A 276 -1.79 34.57 47.13
C ALA A 276 -1.48 34.25 48.60
N ASP A 277 -2.43 34.51 49.51
CA ASP A 277 -2.30 34.25 50.95
C ASP A 277 -1.82 32.82 51.24
N GLY A 278 -0.51 32.65 51.47
CA GLY A 278 0.12 31.37 51.83
C GLY A 278 1.33 30.93 51.01
N GLU A 279 1.70 31.59 49.91
CA GLU A 279 2.97 31.27 49.22
C GLU A 279 4.19 31.74 50.07
N THR A 280 5.24 30.93 50.12
CA THR A 280 6.49 31.24 50.82
C THR A 280 7.48 31.96 49.90
N THR A 281 8.34 32.82 50.47
CA THR A 281 9.31 33.63 49.69
C THR A 281 10.22 32.79 48.79
N ALA A 282 10.57 31.57 49.20
CA ALA A 282 11.34 30.63 48.38
C ALA A 282 10.59 30.21 47.09
N GLN A 283 9.28 30.02 47.16
CA GLN A 283 8.44 29.66 46.02
C GLN A 283 8.30 30.83 45.02
N GLU A 284 8.23 32.07 45.51
CA GLU A 284 8.27 33.26 44.65
C GLU A 284 9.63 33.44 43.96
N GLU A 285 10.74 33.25 44.70
CA GLU A 285 12.07 33.29 44.12
C GLU A 285 12.26 32.21 43.03
N ASP A 286 11.84 30.98 43.29
CA ASP A 286 12.00 29.88 42.33
C ASP A 286 11.09 30.06 41.11
N ARG A 287 9.88 30.61 41.28
CA ARG A 287 9.02 31.04 40.17
C ARG A 287 9.68 32.14 39.33
N ARG A 288 10.38 33.11 39.96
CA ARG A 288 11.15 34.15 39.26
C ARG A 288 12.36 33.56 38.51
N LYS A 289 13.12 32.64 39.12
CA LYS A 289 14.24 31.92 38.50
C LYS A 289 13.78 31.10 37.28
N GLU A 290 12.63 30.42 37.35
CA GLU A 290 12.09 29.68 36.21
C GLU A 290 11.64 30.62 35.07
N LEU A 291 10.96 31.73 35.37
CA LEU A 291 10.56 32.72 34.36
C LEU A 291 11.78 33.33 33.63
N GLU A 292 12.86 33.62 34.36
CA GLU A 292 14.13 34.02 33.76
C GLU A 292 14.73 32.94 32.84
N ALA A 293 14.73 31.68 33.29
CA ALA A 293 15.23 30.56 32.48
C ALA A 293 14.39 30.35 31.20
N GLN A 294 13.08 30.59 31.26
CA GLN A 294 12.20 30.60 30.09
C GLN A 294 12.50 31.77 29.14
N GLU A 295 12.77 32.98 29.66
CA GLU A 295 13.18 34.13 28.84
C GLU A 295 14.55 33.95 28.18
N LYS A 296 15.51 33.36 28.89
CA LYS A 296 16.81 32.96 28.34
C LYS A 296 16.62 31.93 27.21
N HIS A 297 15.79 30.90 27.42
CA HIS A 297 15.49 29.89 26.41
C HIS A 297 14.78 30.47 25.17
N LYS A 298 13.81 31.39 25.32
CA LYS A 298 13.14 32.10 24.20
C LYS A 298 14.10 32.90 23.31
N LYS A 299 15.34 33.16 23.74
CA LYS A 299 16.34 33.98 23.06
C LYS A 299 17.58 33.17 22.63
N LEU A 300 17.54 31.84 22.72
CA LEU A 300 18.68 30.93 22.51
C LEU A 300 19.45 31.15 21.19
N PHE A 301 18.79 31.56 20.11
CA PHE A 301 19.42 31.81 18.81
C PHE A 301 19.39 33.29 18.39
N GLU A 302 19.07 34.22 19.30
CA GLU A 302 18.97 35.64 19.00
C GLU A 302 20.33 36.22 18.58
N GLY A 303 20.35 36.90 17.42
CA GLY A 303 21.59 37.41 16.80
C GLY A 303 22.35 36.40 15.92
N LEU A 304 22.04 35.10 15.97
CA LEU A 304 22.66 34.09 15.10
C LEU A 304 21.98 34.04 13.72
N LYS A 305 22.82 33.93 12.67
CA LYS A 305 22.38 33.76 11.28
C LYS A 305 22.74 32.38 10.74
N PHE A 306 21.72 31.66 10.25
CA PHE A 306 21.76 30.29 9.78
C PHE A 306 21.49 30.17 8.28
N PHE A 307 22.45 29.62 7.53
CA PHE A 307 22.23 29.20 6.15
C PHE A 307 21.91 27.70 6.05
N LEU A 308 20.80 27.35 5.39
CA LEU A 308 20.38 25.96 5.18
C LEU A 308 20.73 25.50 3.76
N ASN A 309 21.52 24.43 3.65
CA ASN A 309 21.82 23.78 2.38
C ASN A 309 20.60 23.03 1.79
N ARG A 310 20.77 22.43 0.60
CA ARG A 310 19.68 21.79 -0.16
C ARG A 310 19.23 20.45 0.42
N GLU A 311 20.11 19.74 1.10
CA GLU A 311 19.90 18.39 1.62
C GLU A 311 19.14 18.35 2.96
N VAL A 312 19.15 19.43 3.74
CA VAL A 312 18.65 19.45 5.12
C VAL A 312 17.12 19.69 5.18
N PRO A 313 16.40 19.23 6.24
CA PRO A 313 14.95 19.36 6.35
C PRO A 313 14.50 20.80 6.66
N ARG A 314 14.55 21.67 5.63
CA ARG A 314 14.31 23.13 5.70
C ARG A 314 13.10 23.54 6.54
N GLU A 315 11.94 22.90 6.36
CA GLU A 315 10.70 23.35 7.00
C GLU A 315 10.68 23.10 8.51
N ALA A 316 11.37 22.06 8.99
CA ALA A 316 11.56 21.82 10.42
C ALA A 316 12.60 22.79 11.00
N LEU A 317 13.78 22.88 10.38
CA LEU A 317 14.87 23.74 10.85
C LEU A 317 14.46 25.22 10.86
N ALA A 318 13.82 25.72 9.80
CA ALA A 318 13.38 27.11 9.73
C ALA A 318 12.22 27.44 10.70
N PHE A 319 11.43 26.45 11.13
CA PHE A 319 10.44 26.62 12.20
C PHE A 319 11.10 26.71 13.57
N VAL A 320 12.02 25.79 13.88
CA VAL A 320 12.72 25.75 15.18
C VAL A 320 13.60 26.99 15.36
N ILE A 321 14.47 27.30 14.39
CA ILE A 321 15.42 28.43 14.47
C ILE A 321 14.67 29.75 14.69
N ARG A 322 13.59 30.01 13.94
CA ARG A 322 12.79 31.24 14.11
C ARG A 322 12.01 31.30 15.43
N SER A 323 11.62 30.16 15.99
CA SER A 323 10.90 30.12 17.28
C SER A 323 11.75 30.56 18.48
N PHE A 324 13.08 30.54 18.34
CA PHE A 324 14.05 30.96 19.36
C PHE A 324 14.86 32.21 18.96
N GLY A 325 14.33 33.02 18.03
CA GLY A 325 14.90 34.32 17.65
C GLY A 325 15.99 34.31 16.57
N GLY A 326 16.34 33.13 16.02
CA GLY A 326 17.38 32.99 15.01
C GLY A 326 16.92 33.37 13.59
N ASP A 327 17.85 33.96 12.84
CA ASP A 327 17.60 34.45 11.48
C ASP A 327 18.03 33.39 10.45
N VAL A 328 17.15 32.96 9.55
CA VAL A 328 17.39 31.79 8.68
C VAL A 328 17.08 32.01 7.20
N SER A 329 18.00 31.60 6.33
CA SER A 329 17.87 31.65 4.86
C SER A 329 18.28 30.35 4.18
N TRP A 330 18.06 30.28 2.87
CA TRP A 330 18.37 29.17 1.97
C TRP A 330 18.57 29.71 0.54
N ASP A 331 19.06 28.86 -0.38
CA ASP A 331 19.28 29.25 -1.78
C ASP A 331 17.98 29.70 -2.48
N ARG A 332 18.05 30.86 -3.15
CA ARG A 332 16.90 31.54 -3.79
C ARG A 332 16.19 30.71 -4.86
N SER A 333 16.85 29.74 -5.48
CA SER A 333 16.27 28.83 -6.48
C SER A 333 15.36 27.75 -5.86
N LEU A 334 15.53 27.43 -4.57
CA LEU A 334 14.84 26.32 -3.91
C LEU A 334 13.41 26.65 -3.51
N CYS A 335 13.15 27.85 -2.98
CA CYS A 335 11.79 28.30 -2.63
C CYS A 335 11.72 29.80 -2.30
N ILE A 336 10.52 30.36 -2.48
CA ILE A 336 10.16 31.73 -2.07
C ILE A 336 10.34 31.87 -0.55
N GLY A 337 10.97 32.96 -0.11
CA GLY A 337 11.16 33.29 1.32
C GLY A 337 12.61 33.26 1.82
N ALA A 338 13.60 33.07 0.93
CA ALA A 338 14.99 33.35 1.23
C ALA A 338 15.21 34.85 1.51
N THR A 339 15.99 35.17 2.54
CA THR A 339 16.25 36.55 3.01
C THR A 339 17.62 37.05 2.57
N TYR A 340 18.67 36.26 2.79
CA TYR A 340 20.06 36.52 2.38
C TYR A 340 20.66 35.34 1.59
N ASP A 341 21.80 35.57 0.94
CA ASP A 341 22.41 34.65 -0.04
C ASP A 341 23.65 33.93 0.53
N VAL A 342 24.14 32.87 -0.13
CA VAL A 342 25.26 32.01 0.34
C VAL A 342 26.55 32.82 0.60
N THR A 343 26.72 33.93 -0.12
CA THR A 343 27.90 34.80 -0.12
C THR A 343 27.92 35.84 1.00
N ASP A 344 26.85 35.98 1.80
CA ASP A 344 26.78 36.99 2.87
C ASP A 344 27.81 36.71 3.98
N SER A 345 28.66 37.68 4.29
CA SER A 345 29.65 37.60 5.37
C SER A 345 29.02 37.55 6.77
N CYS A 346 27.74 37.91 6.91
CA CYS A 346 27.02 37.86 8.19
C CYS A 346 26.59 36.44 8.61
N ILE A 347 26.78 35.41 7.79
CA ILE A 347 26.34 34.03 8.10
C ILE A 347 27.26 33.43 9.17
N THR A 348 26.71 33.16 10.35
CA THR A 348 27.45 32.56 11.48
C THR A 348 27.57 31.04 11.40
N HIS A 349 26.47 30.38 11.02
CA HIS A 349 26.33 28.93 11.01
C HIS A 349 25.76 28.47 9.67
N GLN A 350 26.31 27.39 9.12
CA GLN A 350 25.84 26.75 7.90
C GLN A 350 25.53 25.28 8.19
N ILE A 351 24.26 24.88 7.98
CA ILE A 351 23.78 23.55 8.33
C ILE A 351 23.97 22.60 7.13
N VAL A 352 24.77 21.55 7.33
CA VAL A 352 25.26 20.65 6.26
C VAL A 352 25.21 19.19 6.73
N ASP A 353 24.67 18.31 5.88
CA ASP A 353 24.42 16.88 6.20
C ASP A 353 25.28 15.92 5.35
N ARG A 354 26.19 16.46 4.53
CA ARG A 354 27.03 15.69 3.59
C ARG A 354 28.53 15.90 3.85
N PRO A 355 29.33 14.84 4.03
CA PRO A 355 30.78 14.98 4.07
C PRO A 355 31.32 15.35 2.67
N GLY A 356 32.21 16.34 2.62
CA GLY A 356 33.13 16.54 1.50
C GLY A 356 32.64 17.36 0.28
N GLN A 357 31.69 18.30 0.40
CA GLN A 357 31.26 19.10 -0.77
C GLN A 357 30.96 20.59 -0.52
N GLN A 358 31.93 21.34 0.03
CA GLN A 358 31.96 22.81 -0.03
C GLN A 358 33.37 23.38 0.18
N THR A 359 33.63 24.55 -0.40
CA THR A 359 34.77 25.39 0.00
C THR A 359 34.46 26.07 1.33
N SER A 360 35.21 25.74 2.38
CA SER A 360 35.03 26.32 3.72
C SER A 360 35.31 27.82 3.73
N VAL A 361 34.30 28.63 4.04
CA VAL A 361 34.47 30.07 4.25
C VAL A 361 34.96 30.30 5.69
N ILE A 362 36.11 30.95 5.83
CA ILE A 362 36.72 31.27 7.12
C ILE A 362 35.76 32.14 7.93
N GLY A 363 35.58 31.82 9.22
CA GLY A 363 34.65 32.52 10.11
C GLY A 363 33.22 31.96 10.15
N ARG A 364 32.93 30.86 9.46
CA ARG A 364 31.64 30.15 9.54
C ARG A 364 31.76 28.80 10.23
N TYR A 365 30.81 28.46 11.10
CA TYR A 365 30.67 27.11 11.65
C TYR A 365 29.84 26.22 10.72
N TYR A 366 30.41 25.10 10.30
CA TYR A 366 29.72 24.07 9.52
C TYR A 366 29.27 22.95 10.47
N VAL A 367 27.96 22.79 10.69
CA VAL A 367 27.42 21.83 11.66
C VAL A 367 26.29 20.99 11.07
N GLN A 368 26.12 19.77 11.57
CA GLN A 368 25.06 18.85 11.18
C GLN A 368 23.70 19.26 11.78
N PRO A 369 22.56 18.91 11.14
CA PRO A 369 21.23 19.35 11.58
C PRO A 369 20.87 19.05 13.04
N GLN A 370 21.45 18.01 13.64
CA GLN A 370 21.13 17.56 14.99
C GLN A 370 21.43 18.62 16.07
N TRP A 371 22.51 19.39 15.92
CA TRP A 371 22.95 20.42 16.86
C TRP A 371 21.83 21.41 17.22
N VAL A 372 21.03 21.81 16.23
CA VAL A 372 19.92 22.77 16.40
C VAL A 372 18.81 22.20 17.29
N PHE A 373 18.55 20.89 17.24
CA PHE A 373 17.52 20.23 18.04
C PHE A 373 18.03 19.92 19.46
N ASP A 374 19.29 19.51 19.58
CA ASP A 374 19.89 19.17 20.87
C ASP A 374 20.14 20.43 21.72
N CYS A 375 20.57 21.55 21.15
CA CYS A 375 20.69 22.83 21.86
C CYS A 375 19.35 23.29 22.47
N VAL A 376 18.25 23.11 21.73
CA VAL A 376 16.89 23.45 22.19
C VAL A 376 16.47 22.56 23.36
N ASN A 377 16.73 21.26 23.29
CA ASN A 377 16.38 20.33 24.37
C ASN A 377 17.26 20.53 25.61
N ALA A 378 18.55 20.83 25.42
CA ALA A 378 19.50 21.17 26.48
C ALA A 378 19.30 22.60 27.05
N ARG A 379 18.49 23.44 26.39
CA ARG A 379 18.26 24.87 26.68
C ARG A 379 19.53 25.75 26.64
N LEU A 380 20.60 25.28 26.02
CA LEU A 380 21.91 25.92 25.97
C LEU A 380 22.61 25.66 24.63
N LEU A 381 23.55 26.53 24.24
CA LEU A 381 24.34 26.36 23.02
C LEU A 381 25.44 25.33 23.27
N LEU A 382 25.27 24.13 22.70
CA LEU A 382 26.22 23.02 22.82
C LEU A 382 27.50 23.29 22.03
N PRO A 383 28.65 22.70 22.41
CA PRO A 383 29.86 22.72 21.61
C PRO A 383 29.59 22.29 20.16
N VAL A 384 30.14 23.03 19.20
CA VAL A 384 29.91 22.78 17.76
C VAL A 384 30.76 21.62 17.20
N ALA A 385 31.85 21.26 17.89
CA ALA A 385 32.87 20.33 17.40
C ALA A 385 32.31 18.90 17.19
N ASP A 386 31.54 18.41 18.15
CA ASP A 386 30.93 17.06 18.14
C ASP A 386 29.88 16.90 17.02
N TYR A 387 29.50 18.02 16.39
CA TYR A 387 28.47 18.12 15.36
C TYR A 387 29.04 18.54 14.00
N PHE A 388 30.36 18.60 13.81
CA PHE A 388 30.95 18.89 12.50
C PHE A 388 30.66 17.78 11.47
N PRO A 389 30.43 18.10 10.18
CA PRO A 389 30.14 17.10 9.14
C PRO A 389 31.23 16.03 9.00
N GLY A 390 30.85 14.77 9.26
CA GLY A 390 31.76 13.61 9.23
C GLY A 390 32.24 13.14 10.61
N VAL A 391 31.96 13.89 11.67
CA VAL A 391 32.10 13.42 13.07
C VAL A 391 30.92 12.51 13.42
N GLN A 392 31.16 11.50 14.27
CA GLN A 392 30.11 10.64 14.82
C GLN A 392 29.28 11.44 15.84
N LEU A 393 28.00 11.63 15.55
CA LEU A 393 27.10 12.44 16.36
C LEU A 393 26.78 11.79 17.72
N PRO A 394 26.60 12.61 18.79
CA PRO A 394 26.03 12.15 20.06
C PRO A 394 24.61 11.55 19.89
N PRO A 395 24.14 10.67 20.79
CA PRO A 395 22.78 10.14 20.73
C PRO A 395 21.70 11.22 20.94
N HIS A 396 20.73 11.32 20.02
CA HIS A 396 19.58 12.23 20.15
C HIS A 396 18.59 11.74 21.22
N LEU A 397 18.76 12.22 22.46
CA LEU A 397 17.94 11.83 23.61
C LEU A 397 16.52 12.43 23.55
N SER A 398 15.54 11.68 24.07
CA SER A 398 14.14 12.13 24.12
C SER A 398 13.89 13.05 25.32
N PRO A 399 13.50 14.34 25.11
CA PRO A 399 13.21 15.27 26.20
C PRO A 399 11.82 15.02 26.83
N PHE A 400 11.10 13.98 26.41
CA PHE A 400 9.76 13.62 26.88
C PHE A 400 9.75 12.52 27.95
N VAL A 401 10.91 11.96 28.29
CA VAL A 401 11.05 11.00 29.40
C VAL A 401 11.33 11.76 30.70
N SER A 402 10.47 11.56 31.70
CA SER A 402 10.74 11.90 33.10
C SER A 402 11.25 10.64 33.80
N GLU A 403 12.50 10.65 34.26
CA GLU A 403 13.01 9.58 35.12
C GLU A 403 12.30 9.55 36.47
N LYS A 404 12.30 8.37 37.09
CA LYS A 404 12.00 8.12 38.49
C LYS A 404 13.24 7.61 39.20
N GLU A 405 13.22 7.64 40.52
CA GLU A 405 14.23 6.98 41.35
C GLU A 405 14.28 5.48 40.98
N GLY A 406 15.47 5.01 40.57
CA GLY A 406 15.71 3.65 40.07
C GLY A 406 15.70 3.47 38.54
N ASP A 407 15.37 4.49 37.73
CA ASP A 407 15.54 4.41 36.27
C ASP A 407 17.03 4.61 35.87
N TYR A 408 17.55 3.78 34.96
CA TYR A 408 18.92 3.93 34.43
C TYR A 408 19.08 5.20 33.59
N ILE A 409 20.00 6.08 34.01
CA ILE A 409 20.31 7.34 33.33
C ILE A 409 21.53 7.15 32.41
N PRO A 410 21.42 7.34 31.07
CA PRO A 410 22.57 7.21 30.17
C PRO A 410 23.69 8.22 30.47
N PRO A 411 24.98 7.84 30.32
CA PRO A 411 26.12 8.68 30.68
C PRO A 411 26.20 9.99 29.87
N GLU A 412 25.70 10.02 28.62
CA GLU A 412 25.62 11.25 27.84
C GLU A 412 24.61 12.24 28.44
N LYS A 413 23.56 11.73 29.10
CA LYS A 413 22.61 12.58 29.83
C LYS A 413 23.24 13.14 31.11
N LEU A 414 24.07 12.36 31.80
CA LEU A 414 24.85 12.84 32.95
C LEU A 414 25.82 13.95 32.51
N LYS A 415 26.56 13.75 31.41
CA LYS A 415 27.46 14.78 30.84
C LYS A 415 26.69 16.05 30.43
N LEU A 416 25.46 15.94 29.91
CA LEU A 416 24.57 17.10 29.65
C LEU A 416 24.06 17.80 30.92
N LEU A 417 23.76 17.05 31.99
CA LEU A 417 23.33 17.62 33.28
C LEU A 417 24.49 18.33 34.00
N ALA A 418 25.71 17.79 33.93
CA ALA A 418 26.93 18.45 34.42
C ALA A 418 27.19 19.77 33.66
N LEU A 419 27.05 19.77 32.33
CA LEU A 419 27.13 21.00 31.52
C LEU A 419 26.05 22.04 31.88
N GLN A 420 24.84 21.61 32.29
CA GLN A 420 23.81 22.51 32.81
C GLN A 420 24.13 23.08 34.20
N ARG A 421 24.94 22.40 35.01
CA ARG A 421 25.46 22.89 36.29
C ARG A 421 26.70 23.77 36.17
N GLY A 422 27.36 23.76 35.01
CA GLY A 422 28.60 24.50 34.75
C GLY A 422 29.88 23.70 35.05
N GLU A 423 29.78 22.38 35.20
CA GLU A 423 30.90 21.49 35.49
C GLU A 423 31.62 21.09 34.18
N HIS A 424 32.97 21.10 34.18
CA HIS A 424 33.76 20.73 33.00
C HIS A 424 33.92 19.19 32.91
N PRO A 425 33.66 18.55 31.75
CA PRO A 425 33.54 17.09 31.62
C PRO A 425 34.88 16.33 31.52
N GLY A 426 35.94 16.83 32.16
CA GLY A 426 37.32 16.34 31.96
C GLY A 426 37.83 15.33 33.00
N ASN A 427 36.97 14.77 33.86
CA ASN A 427 37.40 14.13 35.11
C ASN A 427 36.55 12.90 35.53
N MET A 428 36.02 12.13 34.57
CA MET A 428 35.17 10.95 34.83
C MET A 428 35.44 9.73 33.92
N ASP A 429 36.45 9.78 33.04
CA ASP A 429 36.68 8.73 32.01
C ASP A 429 37.91 7.82 32.31
N GLU A 430 38.36 7.72 33.57
CA GLU A 430 39.58 6.95 33.99
C GLU A 430 39.42 6.10 35.28
N SER A 431 38.21 5.74 35.70
CA SER A 431 38.00 4.80 36.84
C SER A 431 36.74 3.93 36.65
N GLU A 432 36.80 2.67 37.11
CA GLU A 432 35.74 1.63 37.07
C GLU A 432 35.69 0.72 35.79
N GLU A 433 36.85 0.24 35.32
CA GLU A 433 36.98 -1.04 34.59
C GLU A 433 38.17 -1.89 35.13
N GLU A 434 38.16 -2.24 36.42
CA GLU A 434 38.94 -3.36 37.00
C GLU A 434 38.41 -3.72 38.41
N ASP A 435 38.60 -4.98 38.83
CA ASP A 435 38.28 -5.60 40.14
C ASP A 435 36.78 -5.67 40.57
N GLU A 436 36.27 -6.74 41.21
CA GLU A 436 36.86 -8.02 41.64
C GLU A 436 35.79 -9.15 41.67
N GLU A 437 36.19 -10.43 41.56
CA GLU A 437 35.37 -11.60 41.94
C GLU A 437 35.80 -12.09 43.34
N GLU A 438 34.87 -12.45 44.25
CA GLU A 438 34.96 -13.56 45.24
C GLU A 438 33.85 -13.50 46.34
N ALA A 439 33.75 -14.61 47.08
CA ALA A 439 33.23 -14.90 48.45
C ALA A 439 32.72 -13.78 49.41
N ASP A 440 31.93 -14.04 50.48
CA ASP A 440 31.06 -15.18 50.92
C ASP A 440 30.32 -14.77 52.24
N ASP A 441 29.41 -15.62 52.76
CA ASP A 441 28.72 -15.67 54.07
C ASP A 441 29.01 -14.62 55.21
N GLY A 442 27.95 -14.21 55.93
CA GLY A 442 28.08 -13.63 57.30
C GLY A 442 26.84 -12.97 57.93
N ASP A 443 26.19 -13.65 58.89
CA ASP A 443 25.13 -13.09 59.76
C ASP A 443 25.63 -11.98 60.73
N GLY A 444 24.73 -11.09 61.19
CA GLY A 444 25.05 -10.02 62.16
C GLY A 444 23.85 -9.24 62.71
N ASP A 445 23.07 -9.90 63.58
CA ASP A 445 21.83 -9.39 64.22
C ASP A 445 22.02 -8.20 65.20
N GLY A 446 20.97 -7.41 65.47
CA GLY A 446 21.00 -6.25 66.39
C GLY A 446 19.72 -5.39 66.41
N ASP A 447 18.90 -5.56 67.46
CA ASP A 447 17.51 -5.07 67.61
C ASP A 447 17.35 -3.80 68.51
N GLU A 448 16.09 -3.43 68.81
CA GLU A 448 15.52 -2.35 69.66
C GLU A 448 15.34 -0.98 68.95
N GLY A 449 14.18 -0.30 68.95
CA GLY A 449 12.81 -0.58 69.47
C GLY A 449 12.03 0.76 69.61
N GLY A 450 10.69 0.87 69.57
CA GLY A 450 9.57 -0.08 69.34
C GLY A 450 8.19 0.64 69.43
N GLU A 451 7.09 -0.13 69.28
CA GLU A 451 5.69 0.11 69.78
C GLU A 451 4.88 1.30 69.17
N ASN A 452 3.55 1.26 68.89
CA ASN A 452 2.41 0.30 68.96
C ASN A 452 1.29 0.81 67.98
N GLU A 453 0.01 0.40 67.77
CA GLU A 453 -1.09 -0.57 68.17
C GLU A 453 -2.19 -0.38 67.03
N GLU A 454 -3.25 -1.11 66.64
CA GLU A 454 -4.11 -2.34 66.81
C GLU A 454 -4.68 -2.61 65.36
N GLU A 455 -5.25 -3.70 64.83
CA GLU A 455 -5.53 -5.15 65.11
C GLU A 455 -4.68 -5.99 64.08
N GLU A 456 -4.44 -7.32 64.07
CA GLU A 456 -5.11 -8.56 64.55
C GLU A 456 -6.35 -9.01 63.70
N GLU A 457 -6.64 -10.30 63.41
CA GLU A 457 -5.99 -11.60 63.74
C GLU A 457 -6.30 -12.70 62.66
N GLU A 458 -5.42 -13.71 62.51
CA GLU A 458 -5.67 -15.17 62.32
C GLU A 458 -4.56 -15.88 61.50
N ASP A 459 -3.84 -16.79 62.16
CA ASP A 459 -2.76 -17.65 61.63
C ASP A 459 -3.16 -19.15 61.71
N ALA A 460 -2.71 -20.01 60.78
CA ALA A 460 -2.46 -21.46 61.00
C ALA A 460 -2.03 -22.25 59.73
N GLU A 461 -1.28 -23.34 59.95
CA GLU A 461 -0.90 -24.42 59.01
C GLU A 461 0.20 -24.15 57.95
N ALA A 462 1.42 -23.83 58.40
CA ALA A 462 2.66 -23.93 57.61
C ALA A 462 3.58 -25.07 58.13
N GLY A 463 3.19 -26.34 57.94
CA GLY A 463 3.92 -27.47 58.54
C GLY A 463 3.87 -28.84 57.84
N SER A 464 3.17 -28.98 56.71
CA SER A 464 2.91 -30.27 56.06
C SER A 464 3.67 -30.51 54.75
N GLU A 465 4.07 -29.46 54.03
CA GLU A 465 4.44 -29.57 52.62
C GLU A 465 5.80 -30.28 52.36
N LYS A 466 6.76 -30.21 53.30
CA LYS A 466 8.08 -30.85 53.15
C LYS A 466 8.07 -32.39 53.31
N GLU A 467 7.07 -33.00 53.94
CA GLU A 467 6.95 -34.47 53.98
C GLU A 467 6.26 -35.06 52.74
N GLU A 468 5.38 -34.30 52.07
CA GLU A 468 4.64 -34.82 50.90
C GLU A 468 5.51 -34.81 49.63
N GLU A 469 6.36 -33.80 49.44
CA GLU A 469 7.27 -33.69 48.29
C GLU A 469 8.31 -34.83 48.25
N ALA A 470 8.88 -35.19 49.40
CA ALA A 470 9.81 -36.32 49.53
C ALA A 470 9.14 -37.70 49.30
N ARG A 471 7.84 -37.82 49.60
CA ARG A 471 7.07 -39.05 49.31
C ARG A 471 6.68 -39.18 47.85
N LEU A 472 6.44 -38.06 47.15
CA LEU A 472 6.06 -38.07 45.73
C LEU A 472 7.23 -38.45 44.82
N THR A 473 8.43 -37.91 45.08
CA THR A 473 9.66 -38.24 44.34
C THR A 473 10.03 -39.73 44.46
N ALA A 474 10.02 -40.29 45.68
CA ALA A 474 10.25 -41.71 45.91
C ALA A 474 9.23 -42.64 45.22
N LEU A 475 8.01 -42.14 44.93
CA LEU A 475 6.97 -42.90 44.21
C LEU A 475 7.15 -42.89 42.68
N GLU A 476 7.88 -41.92 42.12
CA GLU A 476 8.14 -41.86 40.68
C GLU A 476 9.32 -42.75 40.26
N GLU A 477 10.39 -42.84 41.06
CA GLU A 477 11.51 -43.74 40.77
C GLU A 477 11.07 -45.22 40.74
N GLN A 478 10.30 -45.67 41.72
CA GLN A 478 9.76 -47.04 41.77
C GLN A 478 8.81 -47.38 40.61
N ARG A 479 8.38 -46.38 39.82
CA ARG A 479 7.47 -46.57 38.68
C ARG A 479 8.20 -46.80 37.36
N MET A 480 9.53 -46.60 37.31
CA MET A 480 10.32 -46.65 36.07
C MET A 480 11.00 -47.99 35.78
N GLU A 481 10.92 -48.97 36.69
CA GLU A 481 11.38 -50.35 36.43
C GLU A 481 10.22 -51.29 36.04
N GLY A 482 9.97 -51.45 34.73
CA GLY A 482 8.82 -52.27 34.28
C GLY A 482 8.75 -52.67 32.80
N LYS A 483 9.51 -53.71 32.41
CA LYS A 483 9.44 -54.50 31.15
C LYS A 483 10.06 -53.88 29.88
N LYS A 484 11.15 -54.50 29.42
CA LYS A 484 11.68 -54.37 28.04
C LYS A 484 10.83 -55.19 27.05
N PRO A 485 10.36 -54.62 25.92
CA PRO A 485 9.73 -55.39 24.84
C PRO A 485 10.77 -56.10 23.96
N ARG A 486 10.37 -57.18 23.27
CA ARG A 486 11.20 -57.88 22.27
C ARG A 486 11.18 -57.18 20.92
N VAL A 487 12.29 -57.24 20.19
CA VAL A 487 12.40 -56.76 18.80
C VAL A 487 11.82 -57.80 17.83
N MET A 488 11.08 -57.32 16.82
CA MET A 488 10.84 -58.02 15.56
C MET A 488 11.11 -57.03 14.40
N GLU A 489 11.63 -57.51 13.28
CA GLU A 489 11.98 -56.66 12.15
C GLU A 489 10.72 -56.14 11.43
N GLY A 490 10.57 -54.81 11.38
CA GLY A 490 9.44 -54.13 10.75
C GLY A 490 9.74 -53.70 9.32
N THR A 491 8.91 -54.10 8.36
CA THR A 491 9.02 -53.63 6.97
C THR A 491 8.68 -52.14 6.85
N VAL A 492 9.55 -51.39 6.19
CA VAL A 492 9.42 -49.92 6.05
C VAL A 492 8.15 -49.57 5.26
N LYS A 493 7.21 -48.90 5.93
CA LYS A 493 6.11 -48.16 5.29
C LYS A 493 6.43 -46.67 5.35
N LEU A 494 6.16 -45.95 4.26
CA LEU A 494 6.23 -44.48 4.28
C LEU A 494 5.04 -43.95 5.07
N GLU A 495 5.29 -43.39 6.25
CA GLU A 495 4.22 -42.83 7.08
C GLU A 495 3.91 -41.38 6.71
N ASP A 496 2.61 -41.08 6.65
CA ASP A 496 2.10 -39.77 6.25
C ASP A 496 2.17 -38.80 7.44
N LYS A 497 3.14 -37.89 7.41
CA LYS A 497 3.43 -36.95 8.50
C LYS A 497 2.22 -36.11 8.93
N GLN A 498 1.25 -35.88 8.04
CA GLN A 498 0.03 -35.17 8.41
C GLN A 498 -0.89 -35.98 9.32
N ARG A 499 -0.88 -37.32 9.21
CA ARG A 499 -1.69 -38.20 10.04
C ARG A 499 -1.08 -38.37 11.44
N LEU A 500 0.24 -38.54 11.52
CA LEU A 500 0.98 -38.57 12.79
C LEU A 500 0.76 -37.29 13.61
N ALA A 501 1.00 -36.12 13.01
CA ALA A 501 0.77 -34.84 13.70
C ALA A 501 -0.69 -34.64 14.14
N GLN A 502 -1.65 -35.22 13.41
CA GLN A 502 -3.07 -35.17 13.79
C GLN A 502 -3.44 -36.24 14.84
N GLU A 503 -2.71 -37.34 14.93
CA GLU A 503 -2.82 -38.33 16.00
C GLU A 503 -2.25 -37.73 17.30
N GLU A 504 -1.04 -37.14 17.28
CA GLU A 504 -0.43 -36.36 18.37
C GLU A 504 -1.36 -35.23 18.88
N GLU A 505 -1.90 -34.40 17.97
CA GLU A 505 -2.79 -33.29 18.34
C GLU A 505 -4.11 -33.79 18.97
N ASN A 506 -4.56 -35.01 18.65
CA ASN A 506 -5.72 -35.64 19.26
C ASN A 506 -5.39 -36.29 20.62
N GLU A 507 -4.18 -36.79 20.82
CA GLU A 507 -3.72 -37.29 22.13
C GLU A 507 -3.47 -36.14 23.11
N ALA A 508 -2.83 -35.05 22.68
CA ALA A 508 -2.70 -33.83 23.48
C ALA A 508 -4.07 -33.29 23.94
N LYS A 509 -5.07 -33.29 23.04
CA LYS A 509 -6.46 -32.94 23.39
C LYS A 509 -7.10 -33.93 24.36
N ARG A 510 -6.79 -35.23 24.28
CA ARG A 510 -7.24 -36.23 25.26
C ARG A 510 -6.60 -35.99 26.63
N LEU A 511 -5.29 -35.80 26.70
CA LEU A 511 -4.54 -35.54 27.94
C LEU A 511 -5.03 -34.27 28.63
N ALA A 512 -5.24 -33.17 27.88
CA ALA A 512 -5.85 -31.96 28.41
C ALA A 512 -7.25 -32.23 29.01
N ILE A 513 -8.09 -33.04 28.36
CA ILE A 513 -9.41 -33.45 28.88
C ILE A 513 -9.27 -34.42 30.08
N MET A 514 -8.18 -35.19 30.20
CA MET A 514 -7.89 -36.00 31.38
C MET A 514 -7.67 -35.09 32.60
N MET A 515 -6.81 -34.09 32.48
CA MET A 515 -6.33 -33.19 33.54
C MET A 515 -7.31 -32.07 33.96
N MET A 516 -8.42 -31.84 33.25
CA MET A 516 -9.45 -30.87 33.71
C MET A 516 -10.06 -31.26 35.07
N LYS A 517 -10.21 -30.29 35.99
CA LYS A 517 -10.84 -30.53 37.30
C LYS A 517 -12.29 -31.02 37.09
N LYS A 518 -12.76 -31.95 37.93
CA LYS A 518 -14.05 -32.70 37.77
C LYS A 518 -15.24 -31.81 37.36
N ARG A 519 -15.37 -30.62 37.98
CA ARG A 519 -16.46 -29.64 37.76
C ARG A 519 -16.44 -29.04 36.34
N GLU A 520 -15.25 -28.84 35.78
CA GLU A 520 -15.01 -28.23 34.47
C GLU A 520 -15.18 -29.25 33.35
N LYS A 521 -14.71 -30.48 33.57
CA LYS A 521 -14.91 -31.63 32.68
C LYS A 521 -16.41 -31.91 32.42
N TYR A 522 -17.24 -31.75 33.45
CA TYR A 522 -18.71 -31.80 33.31
C TYR A 522 -19.24 -30.65 32.44
N LEU A 523 -18.76 -29.41 32.64
CA LEU A 523 -19.17 -28.25 31.83
C LEU A 523 -18.77 -28.40 30.35
N TYR A 524 -17.54 -28.86 30.08
CA TYR A 524 -17.04 -29.17 28.74
C TYR A 524 -17.92 -30.21 28.03
N ASN A 525 -18.21 -31.33 28.71
CA ASN A 525 -19.08 -32.38 28.18
C ASN A 525 -20.49 -31.85 27.87
N LYS A 526 -21.05 -31.00 28.74
CA LYS A 526 -22.37 -30.37 28.54
C LYS A 526 -22.40 -29.42 27.34
N ILE A 527 -21.32 -28.68 27.10
CA ILE A 527 -21.15 -27.81 25.91
C ILE A 527 -21.03 -28.66 24.63
N MET A 528 -20.23 -29.73 24.67
CA MET A 528 -20.01 -30.61 23.52
C MET A 528 -21.25 -31.44 23.16
N PHE A 529 -22.04 -31.88 24.15
CA PHE A 529 -23.36 -32.48 23.93
C PHE A 529 -24.31 -31.49 23.23
N GLY A 530 -24.34 -30.23 23.69
CA GLY A 530 -25.10 -29.15 23.06
C GLY A 530 -24.70 -28.89 21.60
N LYS A 531 -23.39 -28.91 21.27
CA LYS A 531 -22.90 -28.85 19.89
C LYS A 531 -23.36 -30.06 19.07
N ARG A 532 -23.16 -31.28 19.55
CA ARG A 532 -23.52 -32.53 18.83
C ARG A 532 -25.03 -32.60 18.54
N ARG A 533 -25.87 -32.29 19.52
CA ARG A 533 -27.33 -32.20 19.34
C ARG A 533 -27.70 -31.22 18.23
N LYS A 534 -27.09 -30.03 18.22
CA LYS A 534 -27.39 -28.97 17.25
C LYS A 534 -26.90 -29.28 15.83
N ILE A 535 -25.87 -30.11 15.68
CA ILE A 535 -25.44 -30.66 14.39
C ILE A 535 -26.49 -31.67 13.90
N ARG A 536 -26.97 -32.55 14.79
CA ARG A 536 -28.00 -33.56 14.49
C ARG A 536 -29.34 -32.94 14.05
N GLU A 537 -29.79 -31.93 14.80
CA GLU A 537 -30.98 -31.11 14.48
C GLU A 537 -30.87 -30.38 13.13
N VAL A 538 -29.65 -30.16 12.61
CA VAL A 538 -29.41 -29.58 11.27
C VAL A 538 -29.35 -30.64 10.16
N SER A 539 -28.90 -31.86 10.45
CA SER A 539 -28.91 -32.97 9.48
C SER A 539 -30.28 -33.64 9.29
N GLU A 540 -31.17 -33.55 10.28
CA GLU A 540 -32.44 -34.32 10.31
C GLU A 540 -33.67 -33.53 9.80
N MET A 541 -33.51 -32.31 9.24
CA MET A 541 -34.62 -31.48 8.73
C MET A 541 -35.02 -31.80 7.25
N PRO A 542 -36.25 -32.28 6.97
CA PRO A 542 -36.73 -32.50 5.60
C PRO A 542 -37.14 -31.21 4.87
N LEU A 543 -37.04 -31.19 3.54
CA LEU A 543 -37.32 -30.01 2.70
C LEU A 543 -38.81 -29.87 2.31
N PRO A 544 -39.53 -28.81 2.72
CA PRO A 544 -40.90 -28.57 2.28
C PRO A 544 -40.97 -27.97 0.87
N GLN A 545 -41.63 -28.67 -0.05
CA GLN A 545 -41.60 -28.41 -1.51
C GLN A 545 -42.15 -27.05 -1.99
N LYS A 546 -42.89 -26.30 -1.16
CA LYS A 546 -43.72 -25.14 -1.57
C LYS A 546 -42.95 -23.85 -1.96
N LYS A 547 -41.63 -23.90 -2.26
CA LYS A 547 -40.78 -22.71 -2.51
C LYS A 547 -40.22 -22.53 -3.93
N ARG A 548 -40.42 -23.47 -4.88
CA ARG A 548 -39.83 -23.37 -6.24
C ARG A 548 -40.20 -22.07 -6.99
N TRP A 549 -41.49 -21.70 -7.03
CA TRP A 549 -41.97 -20.56 -7.83
C TRP A 549 -41.41 -19.19 -7.37
N VAL A 550 -41.46 -18.88 -6.07
CA VAL A 550 -40.89 -17.61 -5.55
C VAL A 550 -39.36 -17.58 -5.67
N SER A 551 -38.70 -18.75 -5.68
CA SER A 551 -37.26 -18.84 -5.93
C SER A 551 -36.92 -18.56 -7.39
N MET A 552 -37.72 -19.05 -8.35
CA MET A 552 -37.50 -18.74 -9.77
C MET A 552 -37.76 -17.26 -10.08
N ALA A 553 -38.81 -16.65 -9.52
CA ALA A 553 -39.06 -15.22 -9.67
C ALA A 553 -37.90 -14.36 -9.13
N LYS A 554 -37.33 -14.73 -7.97
CA LYS A 554 -36.13 -14.07 -7.42
C LYS A 554 -34.87 -14.35 -8.22
N GLY A 555 -34.73 -15.55 -8.78
CA GLY A 555 -33.65 -15.91 -9.70
C GLY A 555 -33.72 -15.13 -11.01
N LEU A 556 -34.91 -14.90 -11.55
CA LEU A 556 -35.15 -14.06 -12.73
C LEU A 556 -34.90 -12.59 -12.45
N VAL A 557 -35.29 -12.06 -11.28
CA VAL A 557 -35.01 -10.66 -10.92
C VAL A 557 -33.53 -10.42 -10.61
N LEU A 558 -32.86 -11.32 -9.88
CA LEU A 558 -31.39 -11.25 -9.73
C LEU A 558 -30.69 -11.46 -11.07
N GLY A 559 -31.18 -12.38 -11.91
CA GLY A 559 -30.69 -12.64 -13.25
C GLY A 559 -30.78 -11.40 -14.13
N ALA A 560 -31.95 -10.77 -14.21
CA ALA A 560 -32.18 -9.53 -14.97
C ALA A 560 -31.36 -8.35 -14.44
N LEU A 561 -31.18 -8.23 -13.11
CA LEU A 561 -30.31 -7.21 -12.52
C LEU A 561 -28.82 -7.49 -12.78
N PHE A 562 -28.41 -8.76 -12.81
CA PHE A 562 -27.04 -9.18 -13.07
C PHE A 562 -26.69 -9.10 -14.57
N THR A 563 -27.60 -9.47 -15.48
CA THR A 563 -27.44 -9.22 -16.92
C THR A 563 -27.51 -7.74 -17.24
N SER A 564 -28.38 -6.96 -16.59
CA SER A 564 -28.38 -5.49 -16.74
C SER A 564 -27.08 -4.87 -16.22
N PHE A 565 -26.53 -5.37 -15.10
CA PHE A 565 -25.24 -4.90 -14.57
C PHE A 565 -24.07 -5.31 -15.47
N LEU A 566 -24.08 -6.53 -16.03
CA LEU A 566 -23.10 -7.00 -17.01
C LEU A 566 -23.22 -6.24 -18.33
N LEU A 567 -24.43 -5.94 -18.81
CA LEU A 567 -24.66 -5.09 -20.00
C LEU A 567 -24.19 -3.66 -19.76
N LEU A 568 -24.37 -3.12 -18.55
CA LEU A 568 -23.80 -1.81 -18.19
C LEU A 568 -22.27 -1.85 -18.11
N LEU A 569 -21.68 -2.94 -17.61
CA LEU A 569 -20.22 -3.14 -17.65
C LEU A 569 -19.73 -3.27 -19.09
N TYR A 570 -20.48 -3.98 -19.93
CA TYR A 570 -20.17 -4.23 -21.34
C TYR A 570 -20.25 -2.94 -22.16
N SER A 571 -21.26 -2.07 -21.93
CA SER A 571 -21.35 -0.75 -22.53
C SER A 571 -20.28 0.25 -22.04
N TYR A 572 -19.46 -0.14 -21.06
CA TYR A 572 -18.27 0.58 -20.58
C TYR A 572 -16.95 -0.16 -20.91
N ALA A 573 -17.00 -1.32 -21.56
CA ALA A 573 -15.84 -2.21 -21.80
C ALA A 573 -15.77 -2.80 -23.22
N ALA A 574 -16.76 -2.52 -24.08
CA ALA A 574 -16.73 -2.75 -25.52
C ALA A 574 -16.87 -1.40 -26.24
N PRO A 575 -16.08 -1.11 -27.29
CA PRO A 575 -16.26 0.09 -28.09
C PRO A 575 -17.59 0.06 -28.85
N PRO A 576 -18.16 1.23 -29.21
CA PRO A 576 -19.37 1.28 -30.01
C PRO A 576 -19.15 0.66 -31.39
N LEU A 577 -20.14 -0.10 -31.88
CA LEU A 577 -20.17 -0.60 -33.26
C LEU A 577 -20.35 0.58 -34.23
N HIS A 578 -19.23 1.14 -34.70
CA HIS A 578 -19.22 2.01 -35.87
C HIS A 578 -19.48 1.16 -37.12
N ALA A 579 -20.75 1.05 -37.50
CA ALA A 579 -21.12 0.68 -38.86
C ALA A 579 -20.45 1.65 -39.84
N GLY A 580 -19.87 1.13 -40.92
CA GLY A 580 -18.98 1.90 -41.78
C GLY A 580 -19.69 3.00 -42.57
N LEU A 581 -19.24 4.24 -42.38
CA LEU A 581 -19.17 5.22 -43.47
C LEU A 581 -17.71 5.63 -43.64
N ALA A 582 -17.16 5.42 -44.84
CA ALA A 582 -15.91 6.05 -45.22
C ALA A 582 -16.14 7.57 -45.34
N SER A 583 -15.34 8.36 -44.63
CA SER A 583 -15.31 9.82 -44.80
C SER A 583 -13.87 10.30 -44.81
N THR A 584 -13.40 10.69 -45.99
CA THR A 584 -12.05 11.18 -46.23
C THR A 584 -11.88 12.58 -45.65
N ARG A 585 -11.42 12.67 -44.40
CA ARG A 585 -10.89 13.91 -43.80
C ARG A 585 -9.59 13.63 -43.05
N THR A 586 -8.48 14.00 -43.67
CA THR A 586 -7.15 14.06 -43.05
C THR A 586 -7.10 15.16 -42.00
N PRO A 587 -6.85 14.86 -40.71
CA PRO A 587 -6.51 15.86 -39.70
C PRO A 587 -5.05 16.30 -39.86
N GLU A 588 -4.74 17.53 -39.45
CA GLU A 588 -3.42 18.12 -39.61
C GLU A 588 -2.36 17.54 -38.64
N GLY A 589 -1.11 17.42 -39.10
CA GLY A 589 0.06 17.60 -38.24
C GLY A 589 0.45 16.49 -37.24
N THR A 590 0.29 15.21 -37.56
CA THR A 590 0.84 14.10 -36.74
C THR A 590 2.37 14.01 -36.83
N ALA A 591 3.07 14.83 -36.02
CA ALA A 591 4.52 14.76 -35.90
C ALA A 591 5.00 13.35 -35.48
N PRO A 592 5.98 12.74 -36.21
CA PRO A 592 6.58 11.47 -35.82
C PRO A 592 7.42 11.61 -34.53
N CYS A 593 7.79 10.48 -33.94
CA CYS A 593 8.78 10.43 -32.86
C CYS A 593 10.08 11.14 -33.29
N SER A 594 10.45 12.19 -32.56
CA SER A 594 11.69 12.96 -32.72
C SER A 594 12.45 12.91 -31.39
N PRO A 595 13.73 12.47 -31.35
CA PRO A 595 14.51 12.49 -30.13
C PRO A 595 14.73 13.92 -29.64
N ALA A 596 14.89 14.10 -28.33
CA ALA A 596 15.08 15.42 -27.73
C ALA A 596 16.47 15.99 -28.07
N PRO A 597 16.60 17.31 -28.33
CA PRO A 597 17.88 17.96 -28.56
C PRO A 597 18.70 17.95 -27.25
N GLY A 598 19.52 16.91 -27.11
CA GLY A 598 20.27 16.59 -25.89
C GLY A 598 20.89 15.20 -25.97
N GLU A 599 20.17 14.22 -26.55
CA GLU A 599 20.78 12.97 -27.01
C GLU A 599 21.30 13.15 -28.44
N SER A 600 22.47 13.78 -28.57
CA SER A 600 23.25 13.63 -29.81
C SER A 600 23.70 12.17 -29.89
N GLU A 601 23.17 11.42 -30.85
CA GLU A 601 23.98 10.34 -31.43
C GLU A 601 25.27 11.00 -31.92
N ALA A 602 26.39 10.72 -31.25
CA ALA A 602 27.68 11.10 -31.76
C ALA A 602 27.89 10.27 -33.03
N LEU A 603 27.75 10.92 -34.19
CA LEU A 603 27.97 10.30 -35.50
C LEU A 603 29.48 10.10 -35.71
N ALA A 604 30.07 9.23 -34.88
CA ALA A 604 31.47 8.90 -34.90
C ALA A 604 31.82 8.35 -36.30
N PRO A 605 32.82 8.92 -36.99
CA PRO A 605 33.19 8.45 -38.31
C PRO A 605 33.57 6.97 -38.24
N ALA A 606 33.16 6.20 -39.25
CA ALA A 606 33.21 4.74 -39.26
C ALA A 606 34.65 4.19 -39.40
N ASN A 607 35.49 4.43 -38.39
CA ASN A 607 36.88 3.98 -38.34
C ASN A 607 36.91 2.49 -38.01
N ARG A 608 37.14 1.64 -39.02
CA ARG A 608 37.07 0.19 -38.92
C ARG A 608 38.29 -0.39 -38.18
N SER A 609 38.20 -0.52 -36.86
CA SER A 609 39.14 -1.30 -36.06
C SER A 609 38.45 -2.11 -34.95
N ALA A 610 38.59 -3.44 -35.02
CA ALA A 610 38.38 -4.41 -33.93
C ALA A 610 37.04 -4.41 -33.13
N GLY A 611 36.01 -5.06 -33.70
CA GLY A 611 35.44 -6.25 -33.04
C GLY A 611 34.28 -6.12 -32.03
N GLY A 612 33.81 -4.93 -31.66
CA GLY A 612 32.68 -4.76 -30.72
C GLY A 612 31.33 -4.54 -31.39
N CYS A 613 30.29 -5.30 -31.04
CA CYS A 613 28.89 -4.96 -31.35
C CYS A 613 28.22 -4.26 -30.15
N GLN A 614 27.43 -3.22 -30.40
CA GLN A 614 26.70 -2.49 -29.36
C GLN A 614 25.31 -3.11 -29.10
N PRO A 615 24.86 -3.23 -27.83
CA PRO A 615 23.58 -3.83 -27.50
C PRO A 615 22.41 -2.94 -27.92
N ARG A 616 21.50 -3.49 -28.73
CA ARG A 616 20.29 -2.80 -29.19
C ARG A 616 19.29 -2.59 -28.04
N ARG A 617 18.72 -1.39 -27.96
CA ARG A 617 17.80 -0.94 -26.89
C ARG A 617 16.36 -0.79 -27.37
N ASP A 618 16.17 -0.34 -28.61
CA ASP A 618 14.86 -0.03 -29.18
C ASP A 618 14.25 -1.25 -29.88
N ILE A 619 13.20 -1.81 -29.26
CA ILE A 619 12.66 -3.14 -29.55
C ILE A 619 11.13 -3.11 -29.56
N VAL A 620 10.54 -3.46 -30.71
CA VAL A 620 9.12 -3.73 -30.84
C VAL A 620 8.91 -5.24 -30.85
N PHE A 621 8.38 -5.79 -29.76
CA PHE A 621 7.89 -7.17 -29.71
C PHE A 621 6.39 -7.19 -29.97
N MET A 622 5.99 -7.62 -31.17
CA MET A 622 4.58 -7.88 -31.46
C MET A 622 4.15 -9.17 -30.75
N LYS A 623 3.38 -9.02 -29.67
CA LYS A 623 3.06 -10.09 -28.73
C LYS A 623 1.84 -10.90 -29.15
N THR A 624 2.08 -12.02 -29.83
CA THR A 624 1.05 -13.01 -30.21
C THR A 624 0.53 -13.81 -29.00
N HIS A 625 -0.69 -14.34 -29.11
CA HIS A 625 -1.37 -15.12 -28.08
C HIS A 625 -0.89 -16.59 -28.02
N LYS A 626 -0.76 -17.14 -26.80
CA LYS A 626 -0.49 -18.58 -26.51
C LYS A 626 0.78 -19.18 -27.18
N THR A 627 1.72 -18.34 -27.61
CA THR A 627 3.01 -18.66 -28.26
C THR A 627 4.21 -18.73 -27.29
N ALA A 628 3.96 -18.91 -25.98
CA ALA A 628 4.92 -18.70 -24.88
C ALA A 628 5.42 -17.24 -24.70
N SER A 629 4.78 -16.27 -25.38
CA SER A 629 5.12 -14.85 -25.39
C SER A 629 5.25 -14.16 -24.02
N SER A 630 4.55 -14.60 -22.97
CA SER A 630 4.76 -14.13 -21.58
C SER A 630 6.20 -14.37 -21.07
N THR A 631 6.89 -15.39 -21.56
CA THR A 631 8.28 -15.69 -21.19
C THR A 631 9.25 -14.69 -21.84
N LEU A 632 9.02 -14.37 -23.12
CA LEU A 632 9.81 -13.36 -23.83
C LEU A 632 9.55 -11.93 -23.29
N LEU A 633 8.31 -11.63 -22.91
CA LEU A 633 7.97 -10.39 -22.22
C LEU A 633 8.71 -10.22 -20.88
N ASN A 634 8.89 -11.29 -20.08
CA ASN A 634 9.69 -11.23 -18.84
C ASN A 634 11.18 -10.91 -19.12
N ILE A 635 11.75 -11.45 -20.21
CA ILE A 635 13.10 -11.13 -20.67
C ILE A 635 13.20 -9.63 -21.03
N LEU A 636 12.27 -9.10 -21.84
CA LEU A 636 12.27 -7.70 -22.26
C LEU A 636 12.08 -6.74 -21.07
N PHE A 637 11.21 -7.08 -20.11
CA PHE A 637 11.03 -6.31 -18.87
C PHE A 637 12.31 -6.26 -18.02
N ARG A 638 13.00 -7.40 -17.86
CA ARG A 638 14.28 -7.46 -17.14
C ARG A 638 15.36 -6.63 -17.82
N PHE A 639 15.48 -6.70 -19.15
CA PHE A 639 16.46 -5.92 -19.90
C PHE A 639 16.16 -4.41 -19.82
N GLY A 640 14.92 -3.99 -20.04
CA GLY A 640 14.54 -2.59 -19.92
C GLY A 640 14.73 -2.03 -18.51
N GLN A 641 14.51 -2.83 -17.46
CA GLN A 641 14.87 -2.44 -16.08
C GLN A 641 16.39 -2.39 -15.85
N LYS A 642 17.18 -3.32 -16.41
CA LYS A 642 18.67 -3.31 -16.34
C LYS A 642 19.26 -2.03 -16.96
N HIS A 643 18.61 -1.49 -18.00
CA HIS A 643 19.12 -0.36 -18.78
C HIS A 643 18.30 0.94 -18.68
N GLY A 644 17.33 1.02 -17.76
CA GLY A 644 16.53 2.23 -17.52
C GLY A 644 15.62 2.67 -18.68
N LEU A 645 15.23 1.73 -19.56
CA LEU A 645 14.57 2.03 -20.83
C LEU A 645 13.08 2.38 -20.68
N LYS A 646 12.59 3.27 -21.56
CA LYS A 646 11.21 3.75 -21.55
C LYS A 646 10.29 2.76 -22.27
N PHE A 647 9.36 2.16 -21.53
CA PHE A 647 8.33 1.26 -22.05
C PHE A 647 7.08 2.01 -22.51
N ALA A 648 6.46 1.59 -23.61
CA ALA A 648 5.08 1.94 -23.95
C ALA A 648 4.13 0.93 -23.27
N PHE A 649 3.36 1.38 -22.29
CA PHE A 649 2.38 0.57 -21.57
C PHE A 649 0.93 0.99 -21.86
N PRO A 650 -0.05 0.07 -21.81
CA PRO A 650 -1.47 0.39 -21.90
C PRO A 650 -2.00 1.08 -20.62
N ASN A 651 -2.95 1.99 -20.77
CA ASN A 651 -3.64 2.62 -19.63
C ASN A 651 -4.90 1.83 -19.24
N GLY A 652 -5.00 1.38 -17.98
CA GLY A 652 -6.19 0.73 -17.42
C GLY A 652 -6.24 -0.80 -17.52
N ARG A 653 -5.64 -1.36 -18.58
CA ARG A 653 -5.71 -2.79 -18.99
C ARG A 653 -4.30 -3.40 -19.08
N ASN A 654 -4.20 -4.72 -19.26
CA ASN A 654 -2.93 -5.40 -19.58
C ASN A 654 -2.61 -5.42 -21.10
N ASP A 655 -3.55 -4.96 -21.92
CA ASP A 655 -3.54 -4.97 -23.39
C ASP A 655 -3.97 -3.59 -23.91
N PHE A 656 -3.58 -3.29 -25.15
CA PHE A 656 -3.97 -2.05 -25.84
C PHE A 656 -5.35 -2.23 -26.49
N ASP A 657 -6.38 -2.33 -25.65
CA ASP A 657 -7.81 -2.46 -25.98
C ASP A 657 -8.16 -3.54 -27.03
N TYR A 658 -7.43 -4.66 -26.99
CA TYR A 658 -7.68 -5.82 -27.83
C TYR A 658 -9.13 -6.31 -27.66
N PRO A 659 -9.88 -6.61 -28.75
CA PRO A 659 -9.42 -6.88 -30.12
C PRO A 659 -9.44 -5.68 -31.10
N ALA A 660 -9.57 -4.44 -30.64
CA ALA A 660 -9.44 -3.27 -31.52
C ALA A 660 -8.00 -3.11 -32.06
N PHE A 661 -7.86 -2.45 -33.22
CA PHE A 661 -6.55 -2.10 -33.77
C PHE A 661 -5.78 -1.16 -32.84
N PHE A 662 -4.46 -1.35 -32.77
CA PHE A 662 -3.58 -0.49 -32.00
C PHE A 662 -3.62 0.96 -32.50
N ALA A 663 -3.84 1.90 -31.57
CA ALA A 663 -3.65 3.32 -31.78
C ALA A 663 -2.70 3.90 -30.72
N ARG A 664 -1.83 4.82 -31.11
CA ARG A 664 -0.78 5.40 -30.24
C ARG A 664 -1.34 6.14 -29.02
N SER A 665 -2.59 6.60 -29.09
CA SER A 665 -3.36 7.21 -27.99
C SER A 665 -3.70 6.24 -26.84
N LEU A 666 -3.59 4.93 -27.04
CA LEU A 666 -3.79 3.91 -25.99
C LEU A 666 -2.58 3.77 -25.06
N VAL A 667 -1.45 4.38 -25.41
CA VAL A 667 -0.21 4.37 -24.61
C VAL A 667 -0.33 5.36 -23.44
N GLN A 668 -0.03 4.89 -22.23
CA GLN A 668 -0.04 5.68 -21.01
C GLN A 668 0.92 6.88 -21.15
N ASP A 669 0.45 8.06 -20.75
CA ASP A 669 1.20 9.32 -20.76
C ASP A 669 1.75 9.74 -22.15
N TYR A 670 1.18 9.22 -23.24
CA TYR A 670 1.51 9.62 -24.61
C TYR A 670 1.25 11.12 -24.87
N ARG A 671 2.16 11.72 -25.66
CA ARG A 671 2.05 13.07 -26.21
C ARG A 671 2.56 13.03 -27.66
N PRO A 672 2.06 13.89 -28.57
CA PRO A 672 2.61 14.01 -29.93
C PRO A 672 4.14 14.15 -29.92
N GLY A 673 4.83 13.43 -30.80
CA GLY A 673 6.29 13.37 -30.87
C GLY A 673 6.99 12.50 -29.80
N ALA A 674 6.28 11.92 -28.83
CA ALA A 674 6.92 11.14 -27.76
C ALA A 674 7.43 9.77 -28.23
N CYS A 675 8.75 9.57 -28.19
CA CYS A 675 9.42 8.30 -28.46
C CYS A 675 9.37 7.33 -27.26
N PHE A 676 9.47 6.02 -27.52
CA PHE A 676 9.57 4.93 -26.54
C PHE A 676 10.59 3.89 -27.04
N ASN A 677 11.30 3.21 -26.15
CA ASN A 677 12.31 2.21 -26.51
C ASN A 677 11.68 0.82 -26.67
N ILE A 678 10.84 0.38 -25.72
CA ILE A 678 10.30 -0.98 -25.71
C ILE A 678 8.77 -0.98 -25.81
N ILE A 679 8.24 -1.70 -26.78
CA ILE A 679 6.80 -2.00 -26.93
C ILE A 679 6.60 -3.51 -26.95
N CYS A 680 5.84 -4.07 -26.00
CA CYS A 680 5.74 -5.53 -25.84
C CYS A 680 4.43 -6.08 -25.23
N ASN A 681 3.42 -5.26 -24.95
CA ASN A 681 2.10 -5.72 -24.50
C ASN A 681 1.24 -6.26 -25.65
N HIS A 682 0.16 -7.00 -25.33
CA HIS A 682 -0.81 -7.46 -26.34
C HIS A 682 -1.53 -6.27 -27.00
N MET A 683 -1.72 -6.38 -28.31
CA MET A 683 -2.44 -5.47 -29.20
C MET A 683 -2.94 -6.24 -30.42
N ARG A 684 -3.82 -5.66 -31.24
CA ARG A 684 -3.96 -6.06 -32.65
C ARG A 684 -3.06 -5.14 -33.47
N PHE A 685 -2.09 -5.72 -34.19
CA PHE A 685 -1.00 -4.95 -34.79
C PHE A 685 -1.51 -3.93 -35.83
N HIS A 686 -0.97 -2.72 -35.79
CA HIS A 686 -1.18 -1.70 -36.80
C HIS A 686 0.15 -0.97 -37.05
N TYR A 687 0.79 -1.24 -38.18
CA TYR A 687 2.21 -0.94 -38.37
C TYR A 687 2.54 0.55 -38.18
N ASP A 688 1.81 1.46 -38.83
CA ASP A 688 2.16 2.88 -38.85
C ASP A 688 1.95 3.58 -37.49
N GLU A 689 1.00 3.08 -36.68
CA GLU A 689 0.77 3.57 -35.32
C GLU A 689 1.86 3.09 -34.35
N VAL A 690 2.29 1.82 -34.46
CA VAL A 690 3.43 1.29 -33.69
C VAL A 690 4.74 1.93 -34.15
N ARG A 691 4.90 2.15 -35.46
CA ARG A 691 6.11 2.73 -36.07
C ARG A 691 6.33 4.17 -35.65
N GLY A 692 5.27 4.96 -35.51
CA GLY A 692 5.33 6.36 -35.09
C GLY A 692 5.73 6.59 -33.63
N LEU A 693 5.80 5.53 -32.80
CA LEU A 693 6.17 5.59 -31.38
C LEU A 693 7.66 5.30 -31.10
N VAL A 694 8.41 4.76 -32.06
CA VAL A 694 9.76 4.22 -31.85
C VAL A 694 10.80 4.85 -32.79
N PRO A 695 12.08 4.96 -32.36
CA PRO A 695 13.17 5.48 -33.19
C PRO A 695 13.31 4.82 -34.58
N PRO A 696 13.94 5.48 -35.57
CA PRO A 696 14.05 4.96 -36.93
C PRO A 696 14.83 3.64 -37.04
N ASN A 697 15.71 3.33 -36.08
CA ASN A 697 16.54 2.12 -36.01
C ASN A 697 15.93 0.96 -35.18
N ALA A 698 14.70 1.11 -34.65
CA ALA A 698 14.07 0.14 -33.76
C ALA A 698 13.87 -1.26 -34.39
N THR A 699 14.16 -2.30 -33.60
CA THR A 699 14.19 -3.70 -34.08
C THR A 699 12.86 -4.40 -33.82
N PHE A 700 12.18 -4.81 -34.90
CA PHE A 700 10.87 -5.47 -34.84
C PHE A 700 11.02 -7.00 -34.75
N ILE A 701 10.44 -7.60 -33.72
CA ILE A 701 10.43 -9.05 -33.47
C ILE A 701 9.01 -9.57 -33.17
N THR A 702 8.75 -10.84 -33.46
CA THR A 702 7.50 -11.54 -33.10
C THR A 702 7.78 -13.02 -32.88
N VAL A 703 6.82 -13.77 -32.33
CA VAL A 703 6.94 -15.21 -32.10
C VAL A 703 5.71 -15.95 -32.64
N LEU A 704 5.92 -17.05 -33.35
CA LEU A 704 4.86 -17.92 -33.87
C LEU A 704 4.93 -19.32 -33.24
N ARG A 705 3.92 -20.14 -33.52
CA ARG A 705 3.75 -21.50 -32.97
C ARG A 705 3.01 -22.36 -33.99
N ALA A 706 3.24 -23.68 -33.97
CA ALA A 706 2.54 -24.60 -34.87
C ALA A 706 1.01 -24.47 -34.72
N PRO A 707 0.23 -24.18 -35.78
CA PRO A 707 -1.17 -23.74 -35.67
C PRO A 707 -2.09 -24.69 -34.90
N ALA A 708 -1.94 -26.00 -35.09
CA ALA A 708 -2.74 -26.99 -34.36
C ALA A 708 -2.43 -27.02 -32.86
N ARG A 709 -1.15 -26.80 -32.45
CA ARG A 709 -0.73 -26.66 -31.04
C ARG A 709 -1.14 -25.33 -30.44
N LEU A 710 -1.13 -24.28 -31.24
CA LEU A 710 -1.68 -22.98 -30.89
C LEU A 710 -3.17 -23.10 -30.63
N PHE A 711 -3.93 -23.68 -31.56
CA PHE A 711 -5.38 -23.85 -31.45
C PHE A 711 -5.77 -24.72 -30.26
N GLU A 712 -5.12 -25.87 -30.02
CA GLU A 712 -5.25 -26.68 -28.80
C GLU A 712 -5.10 -25.79 -27.54
N SER A 713 -4.08 -24.94 -27.51
CA SER A 713 -3.76 -24.07 -26.39
C SER A 713 -4.61 -22.80 -26.28
N SER A 714 -5.26 -22.37 -27.36
CA SER A 714 -6.20 -21.25 -27.42
C SER A 714 -7.56 -21.71 -26.93
N PHE A 715 -8.10 -22.76 -27.55
CA PHE A 715 -9.39 -23.35 -27.26
C PHE A 715 -9.56 -23.71 -25.77
N HIS A 716 -8.57 -24.37 -25.18
CA HIS A 716 -8.58 -24.72 -23.75
C HIS A 716 -8.44 -23.52 -22.79
N TYR A 717 -7.98 -22.35 -23.25
CA TYR A 717 -7.77 -21.16 -22.41
C TYR A 717 -8.86 -20.11 -22.56
N PHE A 718 -9.39 -19.94 -23.78
CA PHE A 718 -10.40 -18.94 -24.11
C PHE A 718 -11.82 -19.53 -24.29
N GLY A 719 -12.01 -20.85 -24.40
CA GLY A 719 -13.35 -21.43 -24.60
C GLY A 719 -14.39 -20.98 -23.58
N SER A 720 -14.02 -20.87 -22.29
CA SER A 720 -14.92 -20.35 -21.25
C SER A 720 -15.39 -18.90 -21.48
N VAL A 721 -14.72 -18.11 -22.33
CA VAL A 721 -15.11 -16.75 -22.72
C VAL A 721 -15.59 -16.61 -24.18
N VAL A 722 -15.77 -17.73 -24.91
CA VAL A 722 -16.38 -17.76 -26.26
C VAL A 722 -17.71 -18.54 -26.21
N PRO A 723 -18.88 -17.85 -26.18
CA PRO A 723 -20.17 -18.46 -25.86
C PRO A 723 -20.61 -19.63 -26.75
N PHE A 724 -20.20 -19.65 -28.02
CA PHE A 724 -20.54 -20.76 -28.93
C PHE A 724 -19.97 -22.11 -28.46
N THR A 725 -18.82 -22.12 -27.80
CA THR A 725 -18.20 -23.35 -27.26
C THR A 725 -18.94 -23.90 -26.04
N TRP A 726 -19.83 -23.13 -25.42
CA TRP A 726 -20.59 -23.58 -24.24
C TRP A 726 -21.63 -24.65 -24.60
N LYS A 727 -22.03 -24.73 -25.89
CA LYS A 727 -22.93 -25.77 -26.43
C LYS A 727 -22.26 -27.16 -26.47
N LEU A 728 -20.92 -27.21 -26.54
CA LEU A 728 -20.16 -28.46 -26.62
C LEU A 728 -20.32 -29.24 -25.32
N SER A 729 -20.74 -30.50 -25.43
CA SER A 729 -21.23 -31.31 -24.29
C SER A 729 -20.40 -32.58 -24.05
N GLY A 730 -19.53 -32.97 -24.98
CA GLY A 730 -18.69 -34.15 -24.90
C GLY A 730 -17.54 -34.05 -23.89
N ARG A 731 -16.97 -35.23 -23.56
CA ARG A 731 -15.78 -35.33 -22.69
C ARG A 731 -14.55 -34.63 -23.28
N ASP A 732 -14.41 -34.67 -24.61
CA ASP A 732 -13.41 -33.89 -25.35
C ASP A 732 -14.12 -32.88 -26.25
N LYS A 733 -14.25 -31.65 -25.75
CA LYS A 733 -14.85 -30.53 -26.46
C LYS A 733 -14.03 -30.08 -27.68
N LEU A 734 -12.72 -30.32 -27.69
CA LEU A 734 -11.85 -29.95 -28.82
C LEU A 734 -12.06 -30.93 -29.98
N ALA A 735 -12.19 -32.22 -29.68
CA ALA A 735 -12.57 -33.23 -30.67
C ALA A 735 -14.00 -33.03 -31.20
N GLU A 736 -14.97 -32.69 -30.34
CA GLU A 736 -16.35 -32.36 -30.74
C GLU A 736 -16.38 -31.13 -31.66
N PHE A 737 -15.70 -30.03 -31.29
CA PHE A 737 -15.61 -28.83 -32.14
C PHE A 737 -14.97 -29.15 -33.50
N LEU A 738 -13.86 -29.89 -33.51
CA LEU A 738 -13.15 -30.20 -34.76
C LEU A 738 -13.92 -31.15 -35.68
N GLN A 739 -14.95 -31.87 -35.20
CA GLN A 739 -15.81 -32.74 -36.02
C GLN A 739 -16.75 -31.95 -36.92
N ASP A 740 -17.25 -30.79 -36.47
CA ASP A 740 -18.24 -29.96 -37.17
C ASP A 740 -18.02 -28.47 -36.82
N PRO A 741 -16.91 -27.84 -37.26
CA PRO A 741 -16.49 -26.53 -36.75
C PRO A 741 -17.49 -25.40 -37.02
N ASP A 742 -18.09 -25.39 -38.21
CA ASP A 742 -18.97 -24.32 -38.67
C ASP A 742 -20.30 -24.26 -37.90
N ARG A 743 -20.72 -25.38 -37.28
CA ARG A 743 -21.86 -25.41 -36.33
C ARG A 743 -21.57 -24.70 -35.00
N TYR A 744 -20.30 -24.58 -34.62
CA TYR A 744 -19.85 -24.00 -33.35
C TYR A 744 -19.00 -22.73 -33.53
N TYR A 745 -18.94 -22.17 -34.74
CA TYR A 745 -18.19 -20.96 -35.07
C TYR A 745 -19.05 -19.97 -35.88
N ASP A 746 -18.96 -18.69 -35.51
CA ASP A 746 -19.56 -17.56 -36.21
C ASP A 746 -18.49 -16.46 -36.27
N PRO A 747 -18.07 -15.97 -37.46
CA PRO A 747 -17.10 -14.88 -37.58
C PRO A 747 -17.48 -13.62 -36.80
N ASN A 748 -18.79 -13.33 -36.68
CA ASN A 748 -19.32 -12.17 -35.96
C ASN A 748 -19.59 -12.46 -34.47
N GLY A 749 -19.32 -13.69 -34.03
CA GLY A 749 -19.55 -14.13 -32.66
C GLY A 749 -18.64 -13.43 -31.65
N TYR A 750 -19.16 -13.16 -30.46
CA TYR A 750 -18.37 -12.56 -29.39
C TYR A 750 -17.13 -13.42 -29.06
N ASN A 751 -15.95 -12.80 -29.11
CA ASN A 751 -14.62 -13.43 -28.95
C ASN A 751 -14.28 -14.55 -29.96
N ALA A 752 -14.95 -14.62 -31.12
CA ALA A 752 -14.73 -15.67 -32.13
C ALA A 752 -13.29 -15.72 -32.67
N HIS A 753 -12.59 -14.58 -32.73
CA HIS A 753 -11.20 -14.46 -33.21
C HIS A 753 -10.20 -15.40 -32.50
N TYR A 754 -10.46 -15.85 -31.26
CA TYR A 754 -9.61 -16.84 -30.58
C TYR A 754 -9.71 -18.26 -31.16
N LEU A 755 -10.72 -18.53 -32.02
CA LEU A 755 -11.03 -19.87 -32.54
C LEU A 755 -10.57 -20.12 -33.98
N ARG A 756 -10.08 -19.14 -34.74
CA ARG A 756 -9.66 -19.32 -36.15
C ARG A 756 -8.60 -18.30 -36.55
N ASN A 757 -7.47 -18.77 -37.09
CA ASN A 757 -6.37 -17.96 -37.66
C ASN A 757 -5.88 -16.83 -36.72
N LEU A 758 -5.57 -17.19 -35.47
CA LEU A 758 -5.27 -16.25 -34.40
C LEU A 758 -3.92 -15.52 -34.59
N LEU A 759 -2.92 -16.14 -35.24
CA LEU A 759 -1.66 -15.43 -35.55
C LEU A 759 -1.88 -14.37 -36.63
N PHE A 760 -2.68 -14.70 -37.66
CA PHE A 760 -3.07 -13.75 -38.71
C PHE A 760 -3.85 -12.56 -38.13
N PHE A 761 -4.79 -12.84 -37.21
CA PHE A 761 -5.56 -11.80 -36.50
C PHE A 761 -4.70 -10.92 -35.58
N ASP A 762 -3.83 -11.53 -34.76
CA ASP A 762 -2.89 -10.80 -33.89
C ASP A 762 -2.03 -9.81 -34.71
N LEU A 763 -1.53 -10.27 -35.87
CA LEU A 763 -0.72 -9.48 -36.80
C LEU A 763 -1.51 -8.39 -37.59
N GLY A 764 -2.79 -8.19 -37.28
CA GLY A 764 -3.62 -7.10 -37.80
C GLY A 764 -4.56 -7.52 -38.92
N TYR A 765 -4.21 -8.54 -39.69
CA TYR A 765 -4.95 -8.99 -40.87
C TYR A 765 -6.31 -9.61 -40.52
N ASP A 766 -7.11 -9.96 -41.53
CA ASP A 766 -8.38 -10.65 -41.32
C ASP A 766 -8.19 -12.18 -41.27
N SER A 767 -8.67 -12.79 -40.18
CA SER A 767 -8.79 -14.23 -39.96
C SER A 767 -9.76 -14.94 -40.92
N GLY A 768 -10.67 -14.20 -41.55
CA GLY A 768 -11.74 -14.70 -42.43
C GLY A 768 -11.36 -14.88 -43.90
N LEU A 769 -10.22 -14.32 -44.35
CA LEU A 769 -9.80 -14.33 -45.76
C LEU A 769 -9.81 -15.74 -46.38
N ASP A 770 -10.18 -15.81 -47.66
CA ASP A 770 -10.12 -17.05 -48.41
C ASP A 770 -8.66 -17.48 -48.65
N PRO A 771 -8.29 -18.76 -48.46
CA PRO A 771 -6.93 -19.21 -48.71
C PRO A 771 -6.49 -19.11 -50.18
N GLY A 772 -7.40 -18.99 -51.15
CA GLY A 772 -7.07 -18.72 -52.54
C GLY A 772 -6.59 -17.29 -52.80
N ASP A 773 -6.89 -16.35 -51.89
CA ASP A 773 -6.68 -14.91 -52.12
C ASP A 773 -5.17 -14.54 -52.17
N PRO A 774 -4.72 -13.80 -53.20
CA PRO A 774 -3.33 -13.33 -53.29
C PRO A 774 -2.89 -12.45 -52.11
N GLN A 775 -3.80 -11.72 -51.45
CA GLN A 775 -3.51 -10.89 -50.27
C GLN A 775 -2.88 -11.72 -49.14
N VAL A 776 -3.26 -13.00 -49.00
CA VAL A 776 -2.69 -13.90 -47.99
C VAL A 776 -1.18 -14.05 -48.18
N GLN A 777 -0.70 -14.14 -49.44
CA GLN A 777 0.73 -14.24 -49.72
C GLN A 777 1.43 -12.88 -49.63
N GLU A 778 0.76 -11.79 -50.02
CA GLU A 778 1.28 -10.44 -49.87
C GLU A 778 1.55 -10.10 -48.40
N HIS A 779 0.59 -10.34 -47.50
CA HIS A 779 0.72 -10.12 -46.06
C HIS A 779 1.82 -10.99 -45.42
N ILE A 780 2.02 -12.22 -45.88
CA ILE A 780 3.14 -13.07 -45.40
C ILE A 780 4.49 -12.45 -45.75
N LEU A 781 4.64 -11.92 -46.98
CA LEU A 781 5.85 -11.22 -47.41
C LEU A 781 6.00 -9.84 -46.73
N GLU A 782 4.89 -9.16 -46.45
CA GLU A 782 4.84 -7.91 -45.69
C GLU A 782 5.35 -8.10 -44.25
N VAL A 783 5.03 -9.23 -43.60
CA VAL A 783 5.59 -9.62 -42.30
C VAL A 783 7.10 -9.91 -42.42
N GLU A 784 7.58 -10.60 -43.48
CA GLU A 784 9.02 -10.88 -43.65
C GLU A 784 9.82 -9.59 -43.95
N ARG A 785 9.21 -8.58 -44.58
CA ARG A 785 9.80 -7.24 -44.75
C ARG A 785 9.83 -6.42 -43.44
N ARG A 786 8.81 -6.52 -42.59
CA ARG A 786 8.69 -5.73 -41.35
C ARG A 786 9.46 -6.31 -40.16
N PHE A 787 9.47 -7.63 -39.98
CA PHE A 787 10.03 -8.29 -38.80
C PHE A 787 11.44 -8.83 -39.03
N HIS A 788 12.40 -8.31 -38.26
CA HIS A 788 13.83 -8.65 -38.37
C HIS A 788 14.09 -10.12 -37.95
N LEU A 789 13.35 -10.59 -36.94
CA LEU A 789 13.33 -11.98 -36.50
C LEU A 789 11.91 -12.41 -36.10
N VAL A 790 11.50 -13.54 -36.67
CA VAL A 790 10.32 -14.29 -36.27
C VAL A 790 10.79 -15.53 -35.51
N LEU A 791 10.57 -15.54 -34.19
CA LEU A 791 10.91 -16.64 -33.30
C LEU A 791 9.88 -17.77 -33.42
N LEU A 792 10.27 -19.01 -33.13
CA LEU A 792 9.37 -20.17 -33.16
C LEU A 792 9.30 -20.84 -31.79
N GLN A 793 8.10 -21.02 -31.24
CA GLN A 793 7.90 -21.65 -29.93
C GLN A 793 8.51 -23.06 -29.89
N GLU A 794 8.36 -23.83 -30.96
CA GLU A 794 8.90 -25.19 -31.07
C GLU A 794 10.44 -25.25 -30.98
N TYR A 795 11.14 -24.17 -31.36
CA TYR A 795 12.60 -24.03 -31.35
C TYR A 795 13.02 -22.83 -30.49
N PHE A 796 12.47 -22.75 -29.27
CA PHE A 796 12.56 -21.53 -28.44
C PHE A 796 13.98 -21.21 -27.96
N ASP A 797 14.81 -22.22 -27.65
CA ASP A 797 16.19 -21.98 -27.22
C ASP A 797 17.03 -21.47 -28.38
N GLU A 798 16.86 -22.09 -29.55
CA GLU A 798 17.50 -21.73 -30.82
C GLU A 798 17.05 -20.30 -31.25
N SER A 799 15.77 -19.98 -31.07
CA SER A 799 15.21 -18.65 -31.34
C SER A 799 15.76 -17.57 -30.39
N LEU A 800 16.01 -17.88 -29.12
CA LEU A 800 16.63 -16.96 -28.18
C LEU A 800 18.12 -16.76 -28.46
N VAL A 801 18.83 -17.76 -28.99
CA VAL A 801 20.22 -17.59 -29.47
C VAL A 801 20.28 -16.67 -30.69
N LEU A 802 19.37 -16.80 -31.66
CA LEU A 802 19.26 -15.85 -32.77
C LEU A 802 18.88 -14.44 -32.30
N LEU A 803 18.02 -14.31 -31.28
CA LEU A 803 17.64 -13.02 -30.70
C LEU A 803 18.81 -12.35 -29.97
N LYS A 804 19.57 -13.12 -29.19
CA LYS A 804 20.80 -12.68 -28.50
C LYS A 804 21.80 -12.09 -29.50
N ASP A 805 22.02 -12.77 -30.62
CA ASP A 805 22.95 -12.34 -31.68
C ASP A 805 22.44 -11.08 -32.40
N LEU A 806 21.17 -11.05 -32.82
CA LEU A 806 20.55 -9.90 -33.51
C LEU A 806 20.56 -8.62 -32.67
N LEU A 807 20.35 -8.74 -31.35
CA LEU A 807 20.33 -7.60 -30.44
C LEU A 807 21.70 -7.30 -29.82
N CYS A 808 22.72 -8.14 -30.06
CA CYS A 808 24.03 -8.09 -29.42
C CYS A 808 23.95 -8.05 -27.88
N TRP A 809 23.19 -8.99 -27.31
CA TRP A 809 22.92 -9.11 -25.88
C TRP A 809 23.80 -10.16 -25.18
N GLU A 810 23.94 -10.03 -23.86
CA GLU A 810 24.66 -11.00 -23.03
C GLU A 810 23.84 -12.27 -22.82
N LEU A 811 24.52 -13.39 -22.48
CA LEU A 811 23.82 -14.64 -22.17
C LEU A 811 22.93 -14.50 -20.93
N GLU A 812 23.28 -13.62 -19.98
CA GLU A 812 22.52 -13.38 -18.75
C GLU A 812 21.16 -12.68 -19.00
N ASP A 813 21.06 -11.86 -20.05
CA ASP A 813 19.84 -11.14 -20.39
C ASP A 813 18.76 -12.09 -20.91
N VAL A 814 19.12 -13.03 -21.78
CA VAL A 814 18.21 -14.01 -22.40
C VAL A 814 17.91 -15.25 -21.53
N LEU A 815 18.40 -15.32 -20.29
CA LEU A 815 18.03 -16.40 -19.36
C LEU A 815 16.52 -16.36 -19.05
N TYR A 816 15.90 -17.52 -18.88
CA TYR A 816 14.45 -17.62 -18.75
C TYR A 816 13.97 -18.82 -17.93
N PHE A 817 12.78 -18.67 -17.33
CA PHE A 817 11.98 -19.77 -16.81
C PHE A 817 10.66 -19.87 -17.58
N LYS A 818 10.09 -21.08 -17.69
CA LYS A 818 8.87 -21.32 -18.49
C LYS A 818 7.64 -20.86 -17.70
N LEU A 819 7.26 -19.59 -17.87
CA LEU A 819 6.12 -18.96 -17.22
C LEU A 819 4.79 -19.33 -17.91
N ASN A 820 3.69 -19.26 -17.15
CA ASN A 820 2.32 -19.55 -17.61
C ASN A 820 2.12 -20.92 -18.28
N ALA A 821 2.88 -21.94 -17.86
CA ALA A 821 2.78 -23.30 -18.37
C ALA A 821 1.49 -24.00 -17.89
N ARG A 822 0.76 -24.66 -18.80
CA ARG A 822 -0.39 -25.51 -18.45
C ARG A 822 0.09 -26.81 -17.80
N ARG A 823 -0.59 -27.29 -16.76
CA ARG A 823 -0.45 -28.64 -16.22
C ARG A 823 -0.61 -29.69 -17.32
N ALA A 824 0.21 -30.73 -17.31
CA ALA A 824 0.08 -31.85 -18.23
C ALA A 824 -1.25 -32.61 -18.00
N SER A 825 -2.06 -32.74 -19.04
CA SER A 825 -3.30 -33.51 -19.03
C SER A 825 -3.03 -34.98 -19.35
N ALA A 826 -3.83 -35.89 -18.77
CA ALA A 826 -3.82 -37.31 -19.15
C ALA A 826 -4.52 -37.60 -20.50
N VAL A 827 -5.25 -36.63 -21.04
CA VAL A 827 -5.81 -36.66 -22.41
C VAL A 827 -4.65 -36.67 -23.41
N PRO A 828 -4.66 -37.54 -24.45
CA PRO A 828 -3.57 -37.64 -25.41
C PRO A 828 -3.25 -36.30 -26.09
N ARG A 829 -1.95 -36.05 -26.33
CA ARG A 829 -1.47 -34.91 -27.12
C ARG A 829 -2.13 -34.95 -28.49
N LEU A 830 -2.68 -33.82 -28.96
CA LEU A 830 -3.26 -33.68 -30.31
C LEU A 830 -2.35 -34.34 -31.37
N SER A 831 -2.83 -35.40 -32.03
CA SER A 831 -2.01 -36.26 -32.90
C SER A 831 -2.88 -36.92 -33.99
N GLY A 832 -2.26 -37.35 -35.08
CA GLY A 832 -2.98 -37.98 -36.19
C GLY A 832 -4.05 -37.07 -36.76
N GLU A 833 -5.27 -37.59 -36.88
CA GLU A 833 -6.36 -36.89 -37.57
C GLU A 833 -6.77 -35.55 -36.93
N LEU A 834 -6.87 -35.49 -35.60
CA LEU A 834 -7.21 -34.25 -34.90
C LEU A 834 -6.19 -33.13 -35.14
N TYR A 835 -4.92 -33.48 -35.34
CA TYR A 835 -3.88 -32.52 -35.72
C TYR A 835 -4.07 -32.01 -37.15
N ARG A 836 -4.45 -32.89 -38.10
CA ARG A 836 -4.75 -32.51 -39.49
C ARG A 836 -5.96 -31.57 -39.54
N ARG A 837 -7.07 -31.91 -38.88
CA ARG A 837 -8.29 -31.08 -38.83
C ARG A 837 -8.03 -29.71 -38.20
N ALA A 838 -7.29 -29.65 -37.08
CA ALA A 838 -6.92 -28.38 -36.46
C ALA A 838 -5.98 -27.52 -37.33
N THR A 839 -5.13 -28.13 -38.16
CA THR A 839 -4.27 -27.43 -39.12
C THR A 839 -5.05 -26.91 -40.32
N ALA A 840 -6.02 -27.69 -40.82
CA ALA A 840 -6.90 -27.30 -41.93
C ALA A 840 -7.84 -26.16 -41.54
N TRP A 841 -8.38 -26.17 -40.31
CA TRP A 841 -9.20 -25.08 -39.78
C TRP A 841 -8.43 -23.75 -39.64
N ASN A 842 -7.14 -23.82 -39.29
CA ASN A 842 -6.25 -22.66 -39.12
C ASN A 842 -5.28 -22.54 -40.31
N VAL A 843 -5.82 -22.59 -41.53
CA VAL A 843 -5.04 -22.67 -42.79
C VAL A 843 -4.18 -21.43 -43.08
N LEU A 844 -4.60 -20.22 -42.69
CA LEU A 844 -3.81 -19.00 -42.91
C LEU A 844 -2.59 -18.99 -41.98
N ASP A 845 -2.80 -19.25 -40.68
CA ASP A 845 -1.73 -19.49 -39.70
C ASP A 845 -0.80 -20.62 -40.16
N ALA A 846 -1.35 -21.67 -40.82
CA ALA A 846 -0.55 -22.77 -41.35
C ALA A 846 0.30 -22.42 -42.57
N ARG A 847 -0.08 -21.43 -43.38
CA ARG A 847 0.79 -20.87 -44.44
C ARG A 847 1.86 -19.97 -43.84
N LEU A 848 1.46 -19.04 -42.97
CA LEU A 848 2.33 -18.14 -42.22
C LEU A 848 3.45 -18.92 -41.49
N TYR A 849 3.08 -19.94 -40.71
CA TYR A 849 4.04 -20.78 -39.98
C TYR A 849 4.96 -21.58 -40.92
N ARG A 850 4.46 -22.10 -42.06
CA ARG A 850 5.31 -22.80 -43.03
C ARG A 850 6.37 -21.88 -43.63
N HIS A 851 5.97 -20.66 -44.02
CA HIS A 851 6.90 -19.64 -44.55
C HIS A 851 7.98 -19.28 -43.53
N PHE A 852 7.59 -18.95 -42.30
CA PHE A 852 8.54 -18.56 -41.27
C PHE A 852 9.34 -19.72 -40.68
N ASN A 853 8.87 -20.98 -40.73
CA ASN A 853 9.71 -22.15 -40.45
C ASN A 853 10.85 -22.27 -41.47
N ALA A 854 10.57 -22.12 -42.78
CA ALA A 854 11.61 -22.11 -43.81
C ALA A 854 12.56 -20.90 -43.66
N SER A 855 12.06 -19.71 -43.36
CA SER A 855 12.88 -18.51 -43.11
C SER A 855 13.74 -18.63 -41.85
N PHE A 856 13.21 -19.23 -40.79
CA PHE A 856 13.93 -19.51 -39.55
C PHE A 856 15.11 -20.46 -39.77
N TRP A 857 14.89 -21.60 -40.44
CA TRP A 857 15.99 -22.54 -40.72
C TRP A 857 17.05 -21.93 -41.64
N ARG A 858 16.68 -21.10 -42.63
CA ARG A 858 17.67 -20.29 -43.40
C ARG A 858 18.54 -19.41 -42.49
N LYS A 859 17.97 -18.77 -41.46
CA LYS A 859 18.73 -17.98 -40.46
C LYS A 859 19.60 -18.87 -39.55
N VAL A 860 19.15 -20.08 -39.20
CA VAL A 860 19.95 -21.05 -38.42
C VAL A 860 21.16 -21.58 -39.22
N GLU A 861 21.01 -21.86 -40.52
CA GLU A 861 22.16 -22.22 -41.37
C GLU A 861 23.17 -21.07 -41.45
N ALA A 862 22.71 -19.83 -41.67
CA ALA A 862 23.56 -18.65 -41.74
C ALA A 862 24.31 -18.34 -40.43
N PHE A 863 23.72 -18.69 -39.27
CA PHE A 863 24.39 -18.60 -37.96
C PHE A 863 25.40 -19.74 -37.73
N GLY A 864 25.28 -20.84 -38.46
CA GLY A 864 26.10 -22.04 -38.35
C GLY A 864 25.57 -23.05 -37.33
N ARG A 865 25.25 -24.27 -37.79
CA ARG A 865 24.66 -25.34 -36.96
C ARG A 865 25.48 -25.69 -35.71
N GLU A 866 26.80 -25.75 -35.81
CA GLU A 866 27.65 -26.01 -34.65
C GLU A 866 27.64 -24.85 -33.64
N ARG A 867 27.69 -23.61 -34.12
CA ARG A 867 27.62 -22.41 -33.27
C ARG A 867 26.29 -22.41 -32.51
N MET A 868 25.20 -22.73 -33.21
CA MET A 868 23.86 -22.88 -32.62
C MET A 868 23.85 -23.96 -31.53
N ALA A 869 24.38 -25.15 -31.81
CA ALA A 869 24.45 -26.23 -30.82
C ALA A 869 25.26 -25.85 -29.58
N ARG A 870 26.41 -25.18 -29.74
CA ARG A 870 27.28 -24.70 -28.64
C ARG A 870 26.59 -23.63 -27.79
N GLU A 871 25.97 -22.63 -28.41
CA GLU A 871 25.24 -21.54 -27.74
C GLU A 871 23.97 -22.05 -27.02
N VAL A 872 23.19 -22.91 -27.66
CA VAL A 872 22.01 -23.55 -27.04
C VAL A 872 22.42 -24.42 -25.84
N ALA A 873 23.54 -25.14 -25.93
CA ALA A 873 24.10 -25.88 -24.79
C ALA A 873 24.63 -24.97 -23.68
N ALA A 874 25.09 -23.75 -23.99
CA ALA A 874 25.43 -22.74 -22.98
C ALA A 874 24.17 -22.17 -22.29
N LEU A 875 23.15 -21.77 -23.07
CA LEU A 875 21.87 -21.27 -22.57
C LEU A 875 21.14 -22.29 -21.68
N ARG A 876 21.04 -23.56 -22.12
CA ARG A 876 20.45 -24.66 -21.33
C ARG A 876 21.19 -24.87 -20.01
N ARG A 877 22.55 -24.86 -20.01
CA ARG A 877 23.35 -24.94 -18.77
C ARG A 877 23.16 -23.73 -17.86
N ALA A 878 23.03 -22.53 -18.40
CA ALA A 878 22.85 -21.31 -17.61
C ALA A 878 21.46 -21.22 -16.96
N ASN A 879 20.40 -21.50 -17.72
CA ASN A 879 19.03 -21.61 -17.20
C ASN A 879 18.91 -22.68 -16.09
N GLU A 880 19.62 -23.80 -16.24
CA GLU A 880 19.63 -24.88 -15.25
C GLU A 880 20.43 -24.52 -13.98
N ARG A 881 21.52 -23.72 -14.07
CA ARG A 881 22.14 -23.12 -12.87
C ARG A 881 21.15 -22.22 -12.14
N MET A 882 20.49 -21.31 -12.86
CA MET A 882 19.53 -20.38 -12.27
C MET A 882 18.32 -21.11 -11.64
N ARG A 883 17.85 -22.21 -12.22
CA ARG A 883 16.78 -23.06 -11.63
C ARG A 883 17.10 -23.46 -10.20
N ARG A 884 18.32 -23.97 -9.95
CA ARG A 884 18.77 -24.50 -8.64
C ARG A 884 19.00 -23.40 -7.60
N ILE A 885 19.31 -22.19 -8.05
CA ILE A 885 19.44 -21.00 -7.22
C ILE A 885 18.06 -20.45 -6.85
N CYS A 886 17.18 -20.23 -7.82
CA CYS A 886 15.96 -19.47 -7.62
C CYS A 886 14.73 -20.29 -7.17
N ILE A 887 14.58 -21.55 -7.61
CA ILE A 887 13.29 -22.26 -7.55
C ILE A 887 13.30 -23.30 -6.42
N ASP A 888 12.37 -23.15 -5.47
CA ASP A 888 12.17 -24.13 -4.41
C ASP A 888 11.68 -25.47 -4.97
N GLY A 889 12.32 -26.57 -4.58
CA GLY A 889 12.11 -27.90 -5.18
C GLY A 889 12.41 -28.01 -6.69
N GLY A 890 12.99 -26.98 -7.34
CA GLY A 890 13.41 -26.96 -8.75
C GLY A 890 12.31 -27.05 -9.82
N ARG A 891 11.05 -27.31 -9.44
CA ARG A 891 9.93 -27.63 -10.34
C ARG A 891 8.78 -26.63 -10.27
N ALA A 892 7.94 -26.61 -11.29
CA ALA A 892 6.69 -25.86 -11.29
C ALA A 892 5.66 -26.54 -10.37
N VAL A 893 4.77 -25.74 -9.77
CA VAL A 893 3.73 -26.18 -8.80
C VAL A 893 2.34 -25.65 -9.21
N ASP A 894 1.28 -26.37 -8.80
CA ASP A 894 -0.10 -25.88 -8.95
C ASP A 894 -0.28 -24.56 -8.18
N ALA A 895 -1.09 -23.63 -8.71
CA ALA A 895 -1.21 -22.27 -8.16
C ALA A 895 -1.69 -22.18 -6.70
N THR A 896 -2.33 -23.23 -6.17
CA THR A 896 -2.73 -23.35 -4.76
C THR A 896 -1.58 -23.74 -3.82
N ALA A 897 -0.44 -24.18 -4.34
CA ALA A 897 0.77 -24.53 -3.58
C ALA A 897 1.86 -23.43 -3.65
N ILE A 898 1.54 -22.26 -4.22
CA ILE A 898 2.43 -21.10 -4.28
C ILE A 898 2.27 -20.28 -2.99
N GLN A 899 3.38 -20.09 -2.27
CA GLN A 899 3.43 -19.45 -0.95
C GLN A 899 3.31 -17.91 -1.05
N ASP A 900 4.01 -17.27 -2.00
CA ASP A 900 3.90 -15.82 -2.24
C ASP A 900 2.71 -15.51 -3.16
N SER A 901 1.70 -14.82 -2.62
CA SER A 901 0.52 -14.39 -3.39
C SER A 901 0.84 -13.46 -4.58
N ALA A 902 1.98 -12.75 -4.55
CA ALA A 902 2.46 -11.95 -5.67
C ALA A 902 2.97 -12.83 -6.84
N MET A 903 3.35 -14.09 -6.58
CA MET A 903 3.83 -15.02 -7.60
C MET A 903 2.75 -15.92 -8.21
N GLN A 904 1.48 -15.78 -7.80
CA GLN A 904 0.38 -16.61 -8.30
C GLN A 904 -0.02 -16.22 -9.73
N PRO A 905 0.13 -17.09 -10.75
CA PRO A 905 -0.21 -16.78 -12.13
C PRO A 905 -1.74 -16.74 -12.34
N TRP A 906 -2.16 -15.91 -13.29
CA TRP A 906 -3.58 -15.76 -13.63
C TRP A 906 -4.19 -17.07 -14.13
N GLN A 907 -5.34 -17.45 -13.56
CA GLN A 907 -6.08 -18.65 -13.93
C GLN A 907 -7.26 -18.29 -14.85
N PRO A 908 -7.49 -19.05 -15.94
CA PRO A 908 -8.70 -18.91 -16.74
C PRO A 908 -9.95 -19.33 -15.95
N LEU A 909 -11.10 -18.76 -16.32
CA LEU A 909 -12.38 -18.96 -15.62
C LEU A 909 -12.76 -20.45 -15.61
N GLY A 910 -13.12 -20.99 -14.44
CA GLY A 910 -13.49 -22.39 -14.26
C GLY A 910 -12.35 -23.42 -14.32
N ALA A 911 -11.09 -23.04 -14.54
CA ALA A 911 -10.00 -24.01 -14.72
C ALA A 911 -8.65 -23.57 -14.11
N LYS A 912 -8.38 -24.00 -12.87
CA LYS A 912 -7.07 -23.86 -12.19
C LYS A 912 -6.00 -24.77 -12.81
N SER A 913 -5.50 -24.39 -13.97
CA SER A 913 -4.68 -25.23 -14.85
C SER A 913 -3.29 -24.67 -15.17
N ILE A 914 -2.99 -23.43 -14.75
CA ILE A 914 -1.72 -22.76 -15.00
C ILE A 914 -0.80 -22.88 -13.79
N LEU A 915 0.38 -23.45 -14.00
CA LEU A 915 1.42 -23.66 -13.00
C LEU A 915 2.26 -22.40 -12.78
N GLY A 916 2.78 -22.24 -11.56
CA GLY A 916 3.78 -21.23 -11.20
C GLY A 916 4.96 -21.86 -10.46
N TYR A 917 5.68 -21.07 -9.67
CA TYR A 917 6.88 -21.47 -8.97
C TYR A 917 6.91 -20.90 -7.55
N ASN A 918 7.62 -21.56 -6.63
CA ASN A 918 7.99 -20.99 -5.33
C ASN A 918 9.43 -20.46 -5.40
N LEU A 919 9.65 -19.27 -4.84
CA LEU A 919 11.00 -18.72 -4.63
C LEU A 919 11.69 -19.50 -3.50
N LYS A 920 12.95 -19.89 -3.71
CA LYS A 920 13.78 -20.53 -2.70
C LYS A 920 14.03 -19.57 -1.51
N LYS A 921 13.98 -20.08 -0.28
CA LYS A 921 14.14 -19.24 0.93
C LYS A 921 15.58 -18.75 1.13
N SER A 922 16.57 -19.59 0.83
CA SER A 922 17.99 -19.26 0.92
C SER A 922 18.56 -18.92 -0.47
N ILE A 923 18.58 -17.62 -0.79
CA ILE A 923 19.19 -17.06 -2.01
C ILE A 923 20.17 -15.97 -1.59
N GLY A 924 21.44 -16.10 -2.00
CA GLY A 924 22.46 -15.08 -1.73
C GLY A 924 22.12 -13.73 -2.39
N GLN A 925 22.42 -12.64 -1.71
CA GLN A 925 21.98 -11.26 -2.01
C GLN A 925 22.13 -10.86 -3.49
N ARG A 926 23.26 -11.21 -4.14
CA ARG A 926 23.54 -11.00 -5.57
C ARG A 926 22.44 -11.50 -6.52
N HIS A 927 21.77 -12.61 -6.18
CA HIS A 927 20.79 -13.25 -7.05
C HIS A 927 19.33 -13.00 -6.64
N ALA A 928 19.07 -12.48 -5.42
CA ALA A 928 17.72 -12.38 -4.86
C ALA A 928 16.75 -11.57 -5.75
N GLN A 929 17.17 -10.38 -6.20
CA GLN A 929 16.34 -9.51 -7.04
C GLN A 929 16.11 -10.10 -8.44
N LEU A 930 17.14 -10.73 -9.03
CA LEU A 930 17.04 -11.40 -10.33
C LEU A 930 16.11 -12.61 -10.27
N CYS A 931 16.27 -13.47 -9.26
CA CYS A 931 15.41 -14.63 -9.04
C CYS A 931 13.94 -14.23 -8.84
N ARG A 932 13.65 -13.16 -8.07
CA ARG A 932 12.29 -12.65 -7.92
C ARG A 932 11.72 -12.21 -9.28
N ARG A 933 12.42 -11.33 -10.01
CA ARG A 933 12.00 -10.85 -11.35
C ARG A 933 11.78 -11.98 -12.37
N MET A 934 12.63 -13.01 -12.39
CA MET A 934 12.48 -14.16 -13.30
C MET A 934 11.27 -15.05 -12.99
N LEU A 935 10.70 -14.96 -11.77
CA LEU A 935 9.55 -15.76 -11.34
C LEU A 935 8.24 -14.95 -11.27
N THR A 936 8.29 -13.61 -11.20
CA THR A 936 7.11 -12.74 -11.22
C THR A 936 6.28 -12.95 -12.50
N PRO A 937 4.98 -13.33 -12.41
CA PRO A 937 4.11 -13.45 -13.57
C PRO A 937 3.80 -12.10 -14.23
N GLU A 938 3.50 -12.13 -15.52
CA GLU A 938 3.28 -10.95 -16.38
C GLU A 938 2.41 -9.83 -15.78
N ILE A 939 1.25 -10.17 -15.21
CA ILE A 939 0.30 -9.17 -14.67
C ILE A 939 0.86 -8.47 -13.43
N GLN A 940 1.59 -9.18 -12.59
CA GLN A 940 2.24 -8.61 -11.41
C GLN A 940 3.48 -7.81 -11.80
N TYR A 941 4.27 -8.26 -12.78
CA TYR A 941 5.42 -7.50 -13.26
C TYR A 941 4.98 -6.18 -13.92
N LEU A 942 3.85 -6.17 -14.66
CA LEU A 942 3.24 -4.93 -15.14
C LEU A 942 2.87 -3.97 -13.99
N MET A 943 2.41 -4.47 -12.84
CA MET A 943 2.18 -3.63 -11.65
C MET A 943 3.47 -3.13 -11.01
N ASP A 944 4.50 -3.98 -10.91
CA ASP A 944 5.84 -3.61 -10.42
C ASP A 944 6.53 -2.55 -11.32
N LEU A 945 6.08 -2.44 -12.58
CA LEU A 945 6.49 -1.44 -13.57
C LEU A 945 5.58 -0.20 -13.62
N GLY A 946 4.63 -0.06 -12.67
CA GLY A 946 3.78 1.12 -12.50
C GLY A 946 2.50 1.15 -13.34
N VAL A 947 2.17 0.10 -14.08
CA VAL A 947 1.00 0.10 -14.99
C VAL A 947 -0.31 0.05 -14.22
N ASN A 948 -1.21 0.99 -14.54
CA ASN A 948 -2.52 1.12 -13.88
C ASN A 948 -3.51 0.01 -14.31
N LEU A 949 -3.39 -1.18 -13.74
CA LEU A 949 -4.25 -2.33 -14.07
C LEU A 949 -5.64 -2.34 -13.36
N TRP A 950 -6.37 -1.22 -13.35
CA TRP A 950 -7.64 -1.15 -12.62
C TRP A 950 -8.74 -2.05 -13.20
N VAL A 951 -8.80 -2.23 -14.52
CA VAL A 951 -9.81 -3.08 -15.18
C VAL A 951 -9.60 -4.55 -14.84
N THR A 952 -8.35 -5.03 -14.86
CA THR A 952 -8.04 -6.43 -14.52
C THR A 952 -8.19 -6.70 -13.02
N LYS A 953 -7.88 -5.73 -12.16
CA LYS A 953 -8.19 -5.76 -10.72
C LYS A 953 -9.70 -5.83 -10.46
N LEU A 954 -10.52 -5.09 -11.22
CA LEU A 954 -11.98 -5.17 -11.15
C LEU A 954 -12.48 -6.57 -11.58
N TRP A 955 -11.99 -7.11 -12.69
CA TRP A 955 -12.31 -8.48 -13.12
C TRP A 955 -11.87 -9.55 -12.11
N LYS A 956 -10.71 -9.38 -11.46
CA LYS A 956 -10.26 -10.23 -10.35
C LYS A 956 -11.28 -10.21 -9.21
N LEU A 957 -11.67 -9.02 -8.74
CA LEU A 957 -12.66 -8.84 -7.67
C LEU A 957 -14.02 -9.44 -8.03
N ILE A 958 -14.47 -9.29 -9.28
CA ILE A 958 -15.72 -9.88 -9.77
C ILE A 958 -15.66 -11.41 -9.76
N ARG A 959 -14.60 -12.01 -10.30
CA ARG A 959 -14.40 -13.49 -10.27
C ARG A 959 -14.34 -14.01 -8.84
N ASP A 960 -13.52 -13.38 -7.99
CA ASP A 960 -13.29 -13.82 -6.62
C ASP A 960 -14.55 -13.65 -5.74
N PHE A 961 -15.41 -12.67 -6.04
CA PHE A 961 -16.76 -12.50 -5.45
C PHE A 961 -17.76 -13.57 -5.95
N LEU A 962 -17.76 -13.89 -7.24
CA LEU A 962 -18.64 -14.89 -7.85
C LEU A 962 -18.21 -16.34 -7.57
N ARG A 963 -16.99 -16.56 -7.04
CA ARG A 963 -16.35 -17.87 -6.84
C ARG A 963 -16.17 -18.68 -8.14
N TRP A 964 -15.81 -17.97 -9.22
CA TRP A 964 -15.52 -18.52 -10.56
C TRP A 964 -14.05 -18.96 -10.75
#